data_AF-A0A354BXQ9-F1
#
_entry.id   AF-A0A354BXQ9-F1
#
_cell.length_a   1.000
_cell.length_b   1.000
_cell.length_c   1.000
_cell.angle_alpha   90.00
_cell.angle_beta   90.00
_cell.angle_gamma   90.00
#
_symmetry.space_group_name_H-M   'P 1'
#
loop_
_entity.id
_entity.type
_entity.pdbx_description
1 polymer ?
#
loop_
_entity_poly.entity_id
_entity_poly.type
_entity_poly.pdbx_seq_one_letter_code
_entity_poly.pdbx_strand_id
1 'polypeptide(L)'
;MKNHFKNLCSLAVMSLSMAVMTSNAQTLDNFKYNGSFQPDKNMVTDQFQFNGYTNYWHDIYREEIRYGNLFKTVIPKMDYTIAQNKLDLADEINIPGLFMQEGFMFSLLNEKYTMLDQPDANKINESVAGGNVLVLVDPLSDAGKKLVEKLPAGYVWKDKLKSHQFGAKDFTETNVFYIENGNKKIYVIASESKVLREKALALIENTKSLLSKYDLHRGWLGAETLQKSVTCTPGHYLEVIGEGMNEGNTWFSFTGYMDFLAQKELIDWMAKVNLPVVADVGFGQIHGLKDYEGLQVQSMFTTDSWINFAHEKEGYVFRQVYDASGDADKYKYDGYIATEGQKEQIDNENVPFISSTGSLYRGAENSMVLFIPKGNPITKKSMWEAIMDRREVAVLGGGLMMGPAEYRNALQLLLIDRVWLEEYYGDRIDMVAITKDYQLILNITNRYPKAVSGTLNIVLPPELKMAGGLTTQVSIPANSSKTLEFAINPQASAMRKTNPVALQFKWGEQKKSTVTMLDLPRAISAHQLLYGHAPKVTYPVTIHNFTDKKTFPVKVDVVDKNNPKKVIYTTSKSCTAGKATFTDMSFDLELPAGNYNVKVSAMGVENISQLGVGQAEGKPYLYEVDLNSDGIMEYRMENDSVQITLLATGARVIEYIIKSKDDNVLFKLWPEKAADDKRSFRKRGYYPYGGFEDFLGQGSMETHRVYDAEILKMEGDYVRVKMSTDYFGNRLEKIFTLYGNSPLLEVQFALTFKNPEANVLGPQPILELGARHWTEDVFTVPEKDGLHEYRMKPEDYYGRAFIMKEGWNAGYDEKEDITFVGAFPVTEPLFLHMWMNHPKNSEAHFYYVEFQPWTPIFQKTTMYFTYYLWGTGGKWQNGVQELRNRNLISEQ
;
A
#
# COMPACT_ATOMS: atom_id res chain seq x y z
N MET A 1 -96.08 7.93 -25.15
CA MET A 1 -94.89 8.61 -25.71
C MET A 1 -94.11 7.61 -26.54
N LYS A 2 -94.14 7.80 -27.87
CA LYS A 2 -93.30 7.31 -29.00
C LYS A 2 -92.63 5.92 -28.85
N ASN A 3 -93.08 4.88 -29.58
CA ASN A 3 -92.82 4.51 -31.00
C ASN A 3 -91.35 4.08 -31.23
N HIS A 4 -90.93 3.00 -31.92
CA HIS A 4 -91.49 2.05 -32.92
C HIS A 4 -90.58 0.79 -32.92
N PHE A 5 -91.08 -0.46 -33.00
CA PHE A 5 -91.48 -1.26 -34.17
C PHE A 5 -90.33 -1.85 -35.06
N LYS A 6 -90.24 -3.19 -35.02
CA LYS A 6 -90.13 -4.18 -36.13
C LYS A 6 -88.86 -4.36 -36.99
N ASN A 7 -88.34 -5.60 -36.89
CA ASN A 7 -88.21 -6.64 -37.94
C ASN A 7 -87.12 -6.58 -39.03
N LEU A 8 -86.50 -7.77 -39.21
CA LEU A 8 -86.02 -8.42 -40.46
C LEU A 8 -84.94 -7.68 -41.28
N CYS A 9 -84.09 -8.29 -42.09
CA CYS A 9 -83.51 -9.62 -42.25
C CYS A 9 -82.47 -9.45 -43.38
N SER A 10 -81.34 -10.16 -43.30
CA SER A 10 -80.63 -10.83 -44.41
C SER A 10 -79.85 -10.05 -45.50
N LEU A 11 -78.85 -10.80 -46.03
CA LEU A 11 -77.89 -10.58 -47.14
C LEU A 11 -76.59 -9.83 -46.76
N ALA A 12 -75.37 -10.30 -47.09
CA ALA A 12 -74.94 -11.20 -48.16
C ALA A 12 -73.53 -11.82 -47.93
N VAL A 13 -73.39 -13.07 -48.38
CA VAL A 13 -72.26 -13.64 -49.17
C VAL A 13 -70.90 -13.92 -48.49
N MET A 14 -70.72 -15.21 -48.18
CA MET A 14 -69.69 -16.08 -48.79
C MET A 14 -68.21 -15.63 -48.72
N SER A 15 -67.43 -16.26 -47.83
CA SER A 15 -66.14 -16.89 -48.21
C SER A 15 -65.73 -17.93 -47.17
N LEU A 16 -65.59 -19.16 -47.65
CA LEU A 16 -64.72 -20.18 -47.09
C LEU A 16 -63.35 -19.57 -46.73
N SER A 17 -62.90 -19.78 -45.51
CA SER A 17 -61.54 -20.30 -45.30
C SER A 17 -61.46 -20.95 -43.94
N MET A 18 -60.96 -22.19 -43.97
CA MET A 18 -60.46 -22.92 -42.82
C MET A 18 -59.59 -22.01 -41.96
N ALA A 19 -60.09 -21.56 -40.81
CA ALA A 19 -59.21 -21.41 -39.67
C ALA A 19 -59.18 -22.80 -39.03
N VAL A 20 -58.35 -23.67 -39.60
CA VAL A 20 -57.68 -24.68 -38.79
C VAL A 20 -57.16 -23.87 -37.60
N MET A 21 -57.75 -24.03 -36.42
CA MET A 21 -56.96 -23.85 -35.22
C MET A 21 -55.94 -24.97 -35.32
N THR A 22 -54.87 -24.71 -36.08
CA THR A 22 -53.61 -25.28 -35.74
C THR A 22 -53.47 -24.81 -34.31
N SER A 23 -53.71 -25.72 -33.36
CA SER A 23 -52.76 -25.80 -32.29
C SER A 23 -51.42 -25.67 -33.01
N ASN A 24 -50.80 -24.50 -32.96
CA ASN A 24 -49.38 -24.42 -33.15
C ASN A 24 -48.88 -25.30 -32.02
N ALA A 25 -48.80 -26.61 -32.31
CA ALA A 25 -47.91 -27.52 -31.64
C ALA A 25 -46.65 -26.68 -31.52
N GLN A 26 -46.26 -26.37 -30.29
CA GLN A 26 -45.04 -25.62 -30.03
C GLN A 26 -43.93 -26.50 -30.56
N THR A 27 -43.64 -26.37 -31.86
CA THR A 27 -42.61 -27.12 -32.53
C THR A 27 -41.30 -26.60 -31.99
N LEU A 28 -40.40 -27.54 -31.68
CA LEU A 28 -39.05 -27.26 -31.18
C LEU A 28 -38.33 -26.23 -32.08
N ASP A 29 -38.68 -26.19 -33.37
CA ASP A 29 -38.17 -25.28 -34.40
C ASP A 29 -38.26 -23.79 -34.06
N ASN A 30 -39.19 -23.39 -33.17
CA ASN A 30 -39.34 -22.01 -32.75
C ASN A 30 -38.38 -21.61 -31.61
N PHE A 31 -37.66 -22.56 -31.02
CA PHE A 31 -36.67 -22.30 -29.97
C PHE A 31 -35.28 -22.08 -30.57
N LYS A 32 -34.59 -21.01 -30.15
CA LYS A 32 -33.26 -20.65 -30.63
C LYS A 32 -32.25 -20.65 -29.49
N TYR A 33 -31.01 -21.04 -29.79
CA TYR A 33 -29.87 -20.81 -28.90
C TYR A 33 -29.35 -19.38 -29.17
N ASN A 34 -29.44 -18.52 -28.16
CA ASN A 34 -28.93 -17.14 -28.24
C ASN A 34 -27.60 -16.95 -27.48
N GLY A 35 -27.05 -18.01 -26.89
CA GLY A 35 -25.80 -17.94 -26.15
C GLY A 35 -24.61 -17.66 -27.07
N SER A 36 -23.59 -17.00 -26.56
CA SER A 36 -22.33 -16.82 -27.27
C SER A 36 -21.17 -16.90 -26.29
N PHE A 37 -20.12 -17.64 -26.66
CA PHE A 37 -18.87 -17.64 -25.90
C PHE A 37 -17.98 -16.52 -26.47
N GLN A 38 -18.03 -15.37 -25.82
CA GLN A 38 -17.26 -14.18 -26.19
C GLN A 38 -16.54 -13.67 -24.94
N PRO A 39 -15.49 -14.36 -24.46
CA PRO A 39 -14.78 -13.95 -23.26
C PRO A 39 -14.35 -12.48 -23.35
N ASP A 40 -13.83 -12.04 -24.49
CA ASP A 40 -13.36 -10.67 -24.73
C ASP A 40 -14.38 -9.55 -24.46
N LYS A 41 -15.67 -9.80 -24.67
CA LYS A 41 -16.72 -8.80 -24.41
C LYS A 41 -17.18 -8.75 -22.96
N ASN A 42 -16.79 -9.75 -22.20
CA ASN A 42 -17.29 -10.08 -20.88
C ASN A 42 -16.21 -9.93 -19.81
N MET A 43 -14.94 -9.80 -20.22
CA MET A 43 -13.83 -9.43 -19.37
C MET A 43 -14.02 -8.00 -18.84
N VAL A 44 -13.76 -7.82 -17.55
CA VAL A 44 -13.57 -6.51 -16.96
C VAL A 44 -12.07 -6.27 -16.92
N THR A 45 -11.60 -5.31 -17.71
CA THR A 45 -10.19 -4.89 -17.73
C THR A 45 -10.05 -3.58 -16.98
N ASP A 46 -9.27 -3.62 -15.92
CA ASP A 46 -8.82 -2.45 -15.16
C ASP A 46 -7.33 -2.22 -15.43
N GLN A 47 -6.89 -0.99 -15.23
CA GLN A 47 -5.52 -0.57 -15.50
C GLN A 47 -4.85 -0.28 -14.15
N PHE A 48 -3.83 -1.06 -13.82
CA PHE A 48 -3.01 -0.80 -12.65
C PHE A 48 -1.74 -0.06 -13.08
N GLN A 49 -1.46 1.03 -12.37
CA GLN A 49 -0.26 1.82 -12.55
C GLN A 49 0.33 2.13 -11.18
N PHE A 50 1.61 1.81 -11.00
CA PHE A 50 2.39 2.21 -9.85
C PHE A 50 3.70 2.82 -10.31
N ASN A 51 3.93 4.07 -9.94
CA ASN A 51 5.14 4.82 -10.26
C ASN A 51 5.68 5.39 -8.95
N GLY A 52 6.64 4.71 -8.35
CA GLY A 52 7.00 4.97 -6.97
C GLY A 52 8.22 4.19 -6.47
N TYR A 53 8.42 4.24 -5.16
CA TYR A 53 9.52 3.54 -4.49
C TYR A 53 9.01 2.31 -3.72
N THR A 54 9.64 1.15 -3.93
CA THR A 54 9.45 -0.03 -3.06
C THR A 54 10.74 -0.32 -2.29
N ASN A 55 11.68 -0.99 -2.94
CA ASN A 55 13.08 -1.12 -2.55
C ASN A 55 14.03 -0.45 -3.54
N TYR A 56 13.49 0.03 -4.67
CA TYR A 56 14.12 0.92 -5.64
C TYR A 56 13.02 1.70 -6.36
N TRP A 57 13.40 2.78 -7.05
CA TRP A 57 12.50 3.53 -7.92
C TRP A 57 12.15 2.71 -9.16
N HIS A 58 10.87 2.49 -9.40
CA HIS A 58 10.40 1.76 -10.56
C HIS A 58 8.95 2.07 -10.92
N ASP A 59 8.62 1.74 -12.16
CA ASP A 59 7.30 1.91 -12.72
C ASP A 59 6.72 0.54 -13.14
N ILE A 60 5.44 0.32 -12.83
CA ILE A 60 4.72 -0.92 -13.11
C ILE A 60 3.43 -0.55 -13.81
N TYR A 61 3.19 -1.18 -14.96
CA TYR A 61 1.98 -1.00 -15.75
C TYR A 61 1.38 -2.37 -16.08
N ARG A 62 0.15 -2.61 -15.64
CA ARG A 62 -0.52 -3.91 -15.77
C ARG A 62 -1.97 -3.74 -16.18
N GLU A 63 -2.46 -4.76 -16.88
CA GLU A 63 -3.88 -4.96 -17.07
C GLU A 63 -4.34 -6.01 -16.07
N GLU A 64 -5.32 -5.65 -15.26
CA GLU A 64 -6.00 -6.57 -14.38
C GLU A 64 -7.29 -7.02 -15.04
N ILE A 65 -7.38 -8.30 -15.35
CA ILE A 65 -8.49 -8.87 -16.09
C ILE A 65 -9.30 -9.75 -15.14
N ARG A 66 -10.56 -9.37 -14.94
CA ARG A 66 -11.54 -10.09 -14.11
C ARG A 66 -12.61 -10.75 -14.97
N TYR A 67 -13.06 -11.94 -14.57
CA TYR A 67 -14.15 -12.68 -15.23
C TYR A 67 -15.07 -13.31 -14.17
N GLY A 68 -16.29 -12.79 -14.05
CA GLY A 68 -17.25 -13.20 -13.01
C GLY A 68 -16.80 -12.97 -11.56
N ASN A 69 -15.84 -12.05 -11.34
CA ASN A 69 -15.20 -11.69 -10.07
C ASN A 69 -14.68 -12.84 -9.18
N LEU A 70 -14.60 -14.06 -9.72
CA LEU A 70 -13.86 -15.18 -9.13
C LEU A 70 -12.53 -15.43 -9.83
N PHE A 71 -12.48 -15.28 -11.16
CA PHE A 71 -11.23 -15.39 -11.92
C PHE A 71 -10.60 -14.02 -12.11
N LYS A 72 -9.35 -13.87 -11.68
CA LYS A 72 -8.50 -12.70 -11.91
C LYS A 72 -7.16 -13.16 -12.49
N THR A 73 -6.66 -12.42 -13.47
CA THR A 73 -5.28 -12.57 -13.96
C THR A 73 -4.69 -11.21 -14.24
N VAL A 74 -3.38 -11.10 -14.05
CA VAL A 74 -2.63 -9.86 -14.21
C VAL A 74 -1.58 -10.06 -15.29
N ILE A 75 -1.65 -9.25 -16.35
CA ILE A 75 -0.68 -9.29 -17.46
C ILE A 75 0.05 -7.95 -17.59
N PRO A 76 1.35 -7.93 -17.97
CA PRO A 76 2.04 -6.69 -18.26
C PRO A 76 1.33 -5.93 -19.38
N LYS A 77 1.12 -4.63 -19.20
CA LYS A 77 0.56 -3.79 -20.26
C LYS A 77 1.66 -3.50 -21.28
N MET A 78 1.66 -4.22 -22.40
CA MET A 78 2.84 -4.34 -23.27
C MET A 78 3.27 -3.01 -23.91
N ASP A 79 2.32 -2.18 -24.37
CA ASP A 79 2.60 -0.88 -24.97
C ASP A 79 3.25 0.10 -23.97
N TYR A 80 2.74 0.18 -22.74
CA TYR A 80 3.31 1.02 -21.67
C TYR A 80 4.63 0.44 -21.14
N THR A 81 4.75 -0.88 -21.04
CA THR A 81 6.01 -1.55 -20.64
C THR A 81 7.12 -1.28 -21.66
N ILE A 82 6.80 -1.35 -22.96
CA ILE A 82 7.72 -0.97 -24.04
C ILE A 82 8.06 0.52 -23.95
N ALA A 83 7.07 1.39 -23.72
CA ALA A 83 7.31 2.82 -23.57
C ALA A 83 8.22 3.14 -22.38
N GLN A 84 7.98 2.52 -21.21
CA GLN A 84 8.82 2.66 -20.02
C GLN A 84 10.22 2.13 -20.25
N ASN A 85 10.37 0.95 -20.85
CA ASN A 85 11.68 0.38 -21.15
C ASN A 85 12.53 1.31 -22.03
N LYS A 86 11.92 2.04 -22.98
CA LYS A 86 12.63 3.05 -23.76
C LYS A 86 13.12 4.22 -22.91
N LEU A 87 12.35 4.65 -21.92
CA LEU A 87 12.77 5.71 -20.99
C LEU A 87 13.90 5.24 -20.08
N ASP A 88 13.80 4.03 -19.54
CA ASP A 88 14.83 3.43 -18.68
C ASP A 88 16.15 3.27 -19.44
N LEU A 89 16.10 2.77 -20.68
CA LEU A 89 17.27 2.63 -21.55
C LEU A 89 17.89 3.99 -21.91
N ALA A 90 17.09 5.03 -22.09
CA ALA A 90 17.56 6.40 -22.35
C ALA A 90 18.33 6.98 -21.16
N ASP A 91 17.86 6.73 -19.94
CA ASP A 91 18.56 7.12 -18.71
C ASP A 91 19.86 6.31 -18.53
N GLU A 92 19.84 4.99 -18.80
CA GLU A 92 21.01 4.12 -18.70
C GLU A 92 22.17 4.54 -19.62
N ILE A 93 21.85 5.12 -20.79
CA ILE A 93 22.86 5.69 -21.70
C ILE A 93 23.22 7.16 -21.38
N ASN A 94 22.79 7.69 -20.23
CA ASN A 94 23.01 9.05 -19.73
C ASN A 94 22.38 10.17 -20.58
N ILE A 95 21.21 9.92 -21.20
CA ILE A 95 20.41 10.95 -21.88
C ILE A 95 18.96 10.90 -21.34
N PRO A 96 18.75 11.24 -20.06
CA PRO A 96 17.42 11.22 -19.45
C PRO A 96 16.45 12.14 -20.22
N GLY A 97 15.28 11.61 -20.55
CA GLY A 97 14.28 12.32 -21.36
C GLY A 97 14.48 12.21 -22.88
N LEU A 98 15.39 11.36 -23.37
CA LEU A 98 15.52 11.05 -24.79
C LEU A 98 14.28 10.31 -25.30
N PHE A 99 13.48 11.02 -26.09
CA PHE A 99 12.44 10.43 -26.91
C PHE A 99 12.95 10.25 -28.33
N MET A 100 13.02 9.00 -28.78
CA MET A 100 13.47 8.65 -30.11
C MET A 100 12.38 7.91 -30.86
N GLN A 101 12.06 8.39 -32.07
CA GLN A 101 11.12 7.71 -32.95
C GLN A 101 11.64 6.30 -33.30
N GLU A 102 10.78 5.28 -33.21
CA GLU A 102 11.13 3.94 -33.68
C GLU A 102 11.52 3.98 -35.16
N GLY A 103 12.71 3.47 -35.49
CA GLY A 103 13.30 3.55 -36.83
C GLY A 103 14.28 4.72 -37.04
N PHE A 104 14.41 5.68 -36.12
CA PHE A 104 15.31 6.84 -36.26
C PHE A 104 16.78 6.44 -36.48
N MET A 105 17.37 5.61 -35.60
CA MET A 105 18.75 5.15 -35.75
C MET A 105 18.94 4.23 -36.96
N PHE A 106 17.91 3.43 -37.28
CA PHE A 106 17.94 2.56 -38.45
C PHE A 106 18.03 3.38 -39.74
N SER A 107 17.21 4.44 -39.90
CA SER A 107 17.33 5.39 -41.02
C SER A 107 18.63 6.20 -40.97
N LEU A 108 19.01 6.73 -39.80
CA LEU A 108 20.23 7.56 -39.63
C LEU A 108 21.52 6.81 -40.01
N LEU A 109 21.62 5.52 -39.68
CA LEU A 109 22.82 4.70 -39.86
C LEU A 109 22.87 3.97 -41.21
N ASN A 110 21.71 3.70 -41.83
CA ASN A 110 21.62 2.91 -43.07
C ASN A 110 21.30 3.73 -44.32
N GLU A 111 21.07 5.05 -44.21
CA GLU A 111 20.75 5.88 -45.36
C GLU A 111 21.87 6.87 -45.73
N LYS A 112 22.24 6.91 -47.02
CA LYS A 112 22.64 8.18 -47.65
C LYS A 112 21.36 8.84 -48.16
N TYR A 113 21.02 9.99 -47.63
CA TYR A 113 19.86 10.75 -48.11
C TYR A 113 20.22 11.52 -49.39
N THR A 114 19.32 11.50 -50.37
CA THR A 114 19.37 12.36 -51.56
C THR A 114 18.05 13.13 -51.62
N MET A 115 18.10 14.46 -51.66
CA MET A 115 16.90 15.28 -51.88
C MET A 115 16.47 15.20 -53.35
N LEU A 116 15.17 14.95 -53.55
CA LEU A 116 14.51 15.14 -54.84
C LEU A 116 13.53 16.31 -54.70
N ASP A 117 13.79 17.36 -55.48
CA ASP A 117 12.90 18.51 -55.64
C ASP A 117 12.05 18.31 -56.91
N GLN A 118 10.73 18.33 -56.72
CA GLN A 118 9.63 18.18 -57.71
C GLN A 118 9.84 17.18 -58.88
N PRO A 119 9.78 15.86 -58.61
CA PRO A 119 9.60 14.86 -59.67
C PRO A 119 8.11 14.61 -59.98
N ASP A 120 7.79 14.41 -61.26
CA ASP A 120 6.45 14.05 -61.73
C ASP A 120 6.12 12.55 -61.55
N ALA A 121 4.86 12.21 -61.80
CA ALA A 121 4.26 10.92 -61.54
C ALA A 121 4.92 9.72 -62.26
N ASN A 122 5.76 9.93 -63.27
CA ASN A 122 6.47 8.84 -63.95
C ASN A 122 7.86 8.55 -63.36
N LYS A 123 8.47 9.51 -62.66
CA LYS A 123 9.75 9.29 -61.94
C LYS A 123 9.58 8.60 -60.58
N ILE A 124 8.34 8.57 -60.09
CA ILE A 124 7.92 7.80 -58.90
C ILE A 124 7.82 6.29 -59.22
N ASN A 125 7.41 5.93 -60.45
CA ASN A 125 7.22 4.52 -60.86
C ASN A 125 8.53 3.76 -61.12
N GLU A 126 9.66 4.43 -61.35
CA GLU A 126 10.95 3.76 -61.58
C GLU A 126 11.79 3.58 -60.30
N SER A 127 11.51 4.33 -59.23
CA SER A 127 12.30 4.28 -57.99
C SER A 127 11.79 3.28 -56.95
N VAL A 128 10.62 2.67 -57.18
CA VAL A 128 10.07 1.58 -56.35
C VAL A 128 10.70 0.22 -56.67
N ALA A 129 11.47 0.11 -57.76
CA ALA A 129 12.24 -1.09 -58.08
C ALA A 129 13.45 -1.34 -57.13
N GLY A 130 13.65 -0.52 -56.09
CA GLY A 130 14.76 -0.62 -55.15
C GLY A 130 14.44 -0.82 -53.66
N GLY A 131 13.17 -0.91 -53.23
CA GLY A 131 12.88 -1.09 -51.79
C GLY A 131 11.41 -1.15 -51.38
N ASN A 132 11.20 -1.60 -50.13
CA ASN A 132 9.99 -2.32 -49.68
C ASN A 132 8.65 -1.57 -49.85
N VAL A 133 7.77 -2.32 -50.51
CA VAL A 133 6.33 -2.16 -50.71
C VAL A 133 5.71 -3.50 -50.25
N LEU A 134 4.51 -3.46 -49.66
CA LEU A 134 3.85 -4.68 -49.16
C LEU A 134 2.38 -4.78 -49.63
N VAL A 135 1.96 -6.01 -49.94
CA VAL A 135 0.71 -6.44 -50.61
C VAL A 135 0.12 -7.68 -49.90
N LEU A 136 -1.21 -7.89 -49.94
CA LEU A 136 -1.94 -9.02 -49.31
C LEU A 136 -3.02 -9.66 -50.20
N VAL A 137 -3.40 -10.91 -49.87
CA VAL A 137 -4.31 -11.82 -50.62
C VAL A 137 -5.40 -12.45 -49.73
N ASP A 138 -6.42 -13.02 -50.38
CA ASP A 138 -7.84 -12.96 -49.99
C ASP A 138 -8.44 -14.22 -49.31
N PRO A 139 -9.15 -14.06 -48.18
CA PRO A 139 -9.94 -15.10 -47.50
C PRO A 139 -11.22 -15.58 -48.22
N LEU A 140 -11.52 -15.11 -49.43
CA LEU A 140 -12.71 -15.49 -50.21
C LEU A 140 -12.60 -16.78 -51.05
N SER A 141 -11.62 -17.64 -50.77
CA SER A 141 -11.61 -18.97 -51.41
C SER A 141 -12.88 -19.76 -51.11
N ASP A 142 -13.42 -20.41 -52.13
CA ASP A 142 -14.68 -21.17 -52.07
C ASP A 142 -14.66 -22.35 -51.07
N ALA A 143 -13.49 -22.71 -50.54
CA ALA A 143 -13.34 -23.67 -49.45
C ALA A 143 -13.66 -23.04 -48.06
N GLY A 144 -13.39 -21.75 -47.86
CA GLY A 144 -13.61 -21.05 -46.59
C GLY A 144 -15.10 -20.79 -46.30
N LYS A 145 -15.91 -20.68 -47.35
CA LYS A 145 -17.36 -20.41 -47.23
C LYS A 145 -18.19 -21.66 -46.92
N LYS A 146 -17.69 -22.88 -47.14
CA LYS A 146 -18.49 -24.12 -47.02
C LYS A 146 -18.45 -24.80 -45.65
N LEU A 147 -17.71 -24.28 -44.67
CA LEU A 147 -17.42 -24.99 -43.41
C LEU A 147 -18.21 -24.49 -42.17
N VAL A 148 -19.15 -23.54 -42.31
CA VAL A 148 -19.53 -22.64 -41.19
C VAL A 148 -21.03 -22.65 -40.75
N GLU A 149 -21.93 -23.43 -41.36
CA GLU A 149 -23.33 -22.96 -41.46
C GLU A 149 -24.46 -23.47 -40.51
N LYS A 150 -24.28 -24.19 -39.37
CA LYS A 150 -25.48 -24.67 -38.60
C LYS A 150 -25.49 -24.61 -37.06
N LEU A 151 -24.39 -24.77 -36.36
CA LEU A 151 -24.15 -23.97 -35.15
C LEU A 151 -23.60 -22.62 -35.67
N PRO A 152 -23.62 -21.48 -34.96
CA PRO A 152 -22.69 -20.43 -35.37
C PRO A 152 -21.30 -21.10 -35.41
N ALA A 153 -20.57 -21.06 -36.53
CA ALA A 153 -19.24 -21.67 -36.62
C ALA A 153 -18.22 -21.14 -35.60
N GLY A 154 -18.62 -20.21 -34.73
CA GLY A 154 -17.88 -19.73 -33.59
C GLY A 154 -17.96 -20.61 -32.33
N TYR A 155 -18.75 -21.68 -32.28
CA TYR A 155 -18.69 -22.65 -31.15
C TYR A 155 -17.40 -23.51 -31.14
N VAL A 156 -16.55 -23.29 -32.15
CA VAL A 156 -15.26 -23.95 -32.48
C VAL A 156 -14.11 -23.52 -31.54
N TRP A 157 -14.38 -22.87 -30.41
CA TRP A 157 -13.31 -22.55 -29.45
C TRP A 157 -12.61 -23.82 -28.95
N LYS A 158 -13.34 -24.94 -28.82
CA LYS A 158 -12.79 -26.25 -28.42
C LYS A 158 -11.73 -26.76 -29.42
N ASP A 159 -12.04 -26.72 -30.73
CA ASP A 159 -11.11 -27.15 -31.79
C ASP A 159 -9.92 -26.20 -31.94
N LYS A 160 -10.11 -24.90 -31.63
CA LYS A 160 -9.03 -23.91 -31.57
C LYS A 160 -8.13 -24.10 -30.34
N LEU A 161 -8.70 -24.52 -29.20
CA LEU A 161 -7.98 -24.70 -27.94
C LEU A 161 -7.01 -25.87 -27.98
N LYS A 162 -7.30 -26.93 -28.76
CA LYS A 162 -6.46 -28.14 -28.90
C LYS A 162 -6.02 -28.74 -27.55
N SER A 163 -6.89 -28.68 -26.54
CA SER A 163 -6.58 -29.21 -25.21
C SER A 163 -6.32 -30.72 -25.28
N HIS A 164 -5.25 -31.17 -24.61
CA HIS A 164 -4.94 -32.60 -24.48
C HIS A 164 -6.06 -33.39 -23.79
N GLN A 165 -6.89 -32.72 -22.98
CA GLN A 165 -8.02 -33.33 -22.27
C GLN A 165 -9.07 -33.92 -23.23
N PHE A 166 -9.23 -33.36 -24.43
CA PHE A 166 -10.13 -33.90 -25.45
C PHE A 166 -9.62 -35.23 -26.05
N GLY A 167 -8.33 -35.54 -25.86
CA GLY A 167 -7.72 -36.82 -26.23
C GLY A 167 -7.62 -37.82 -25.08
N ALA A 168 -8.14 -37.52 -23.88
CA ALA A 168 -8.10 -38.44 -22.75
C ALA A 168 -8.98 -39.68 -23.03
N LYS A 169 -8.50 -40.86 -22.62
CA LYS A 169 -9.16 -42.15 -22.90
C LYS A 169 -10.58 -42.23 -22.32
N ASP A 170 -10.82 -41.50 -21.24
CA ASP A 170 -12.06 -41.44 -20.47
C ASP A 170 -12.86 -40.15 -20.71
N PHE A 171 -12.51 -39.36 -21.73
CA PHE A 171 -13.29 -38.19 -22.12
C PHE A 171 -14.64 -38.60 -22.75
N THR A 172 -15.74 -38.02 -22.27
CA THR A 172 -17.05 -38.11 -22.92
C THR A 172 -17.73 -36.74 -22.83
N GLU A 173 -18.14 -36.19 -23.96
CA GLU A 173 -18.67 -34.83 -24.01
C GLU A 173 -19.99 -34.72 -23.21
N THR A 174 -20.14 -33.62 -22.46
CA THR A 174 -21.38 -33.24 -21.77
C THR A 174 -21.66 -31.77 -22.05
N ASN A 175 -22.75 -31.49 -22.75
CA ASN A 175 -23.19 -30.16 -23.11
C ASN A 175 -24.38 -29.74 -22.23
N VAL A 176 -24.29 -28.57 -21.60
CA VAL A 176 -25.36 -27.99 -20.78
C VAL A 176 -25.71 -26.63 -21.38
N PHE A 177 -26.96 -26.45 -21.81
CA PHE A 177 -27.41 -25.23 -22.47
C PHE A 177 -28.93 -25.04 -22.31
N TYR A 178 -29.45 -23.90 -22.78
CA TYR A 178 -30.88 -23.70 -22.93
C TYR A 178 -31.20 -23.08 -24.29
N ILE A 179 -32.43 -23.30 -24.75
CA ILE A 179 -32.98 -22.69 -25.96
C ILE A 179 -34.26 -21.93 -25.59
N GLU A 180 -34.53 -20.83 -26.29
CA GLU A 180 -35.60 -19.89 -25.91
C GLU A 180 -36.56 -19.62 -27.07
N ASN A 181 -37.84 -19.45 -26.74
CA ASN A 181 -38.89 -18.96 -27.63
C ASN A 181 -39.72 -17.92 -26.88
N GLY A 182 -39.44 -16.64 -27.09
CA GLY A 182 -39.99 -15.55 -26.28
C GLY A 182 -39.60 -15.72 -24.81
N ASN A 183 -40.60 -15.78 -23.91
CA ASN A 183 -40.38 -15.96 -22.47
C ASN A 183 -40.23 -17.42 -22.03
N LYS A 184 -40.31 -18.39 -22.95
CA LYS A 184 -40.20 -19.82 -22.64
C LYS A 184 -38.78 -20.30 -22.86
N LYS A 185 -38.25 -21.09 -21.93
CA LYS A 185 -36.92 -21.70 -22.01
C LYS A 185 -37.01 -23.23 -21.89
N ILE A 186 -36.20 -23.95 -22.64
CA ILE A 186 -35.96 -25.38 -22.48
C ILE A 186 -34.50 -25.56 -22.08
N TYR A 187 -34.26 -26.18 -20.93
CA TYR A 187 -32.92 -26.49 -20.41
C TYR A 187 -32.53 -27.91 -20.80
N VAL A 188 -31.29 -28.10 -21.25
CA VAL A 188 -30.80 -29.35 -21.83
C VAL A 188 -29.47 -29.74 -21.18
N ILE A 189 -29.38 -30.98 -20.71
CA ILE A 189 -28.13 -31.67 -20.35
C ILE A 189 -27.97 -32.85 -21.32
N ALA A 190 -27.02 -32.76 -22.23
CA ALA A 190 -26.79 -33.74 -23.29
C ALA A 190 -25.38 -34.35 -23.19
N SER A 191 -25.30 -35.66 -23.04
CA SER A 191 -24.05 -36.44 -23.08
C SER A 191 -24.37 -37.84 -23.58
N GLU A 192 -23.41 -38.59 -24.10
CA GLU A 192 -23.58 -40.02 -24.39
C GLU A 192 -23.60 -40.87 -23.10
N SER A 193 -22.90 -40.41 -22.05
CA SER A 193 -22.81 -41.12 -20.76
C SER A 193 -23.96 -40.77 -19.82
N LYS A 194 -24.75 -41.79 -19.43
CA LYS A 194 -25.81 -41.63 -18.40
C LYS A 194 -25.25 -41.15 -17.07
N VAL A 195 -24.11 -41.70 -16.66
CA VAL A 195 -23.43 -41.36 -15.41
C VAL A 195 -23.05 -39.88 -15.40
N LEU A 196 -22.55 -39.33 -16.51
CA LEU A 196 -22.20 -37.90 -16.59
C LEU A 196 -23.43 -36.99 -16.55
N ARG A 197 -24.55 -37.38 -17.19
CA ARG A 197 -25.82 -36.63 -17.09
C ARG A 197 -26.34 -36.59 -15.65
N GLU A 198 -26.32 -37.72 -14.95
CA GLU A 198 -26.74 -37.81 -13.54
C GLU A 198 -25.81 -37.02 -12.61
N LYS A 199 -24.49 -37.07 -12.84
CA LYS A 199 -23.51 -36.25 -12.10
C LYS A 199 -23.72 -34.75 -12.32
N ALA A 200 -23.95 -34.31 -13.56
CA ALA A 200 -24.23 -32.90 -13.86
C ALA A 200 -25.51 -32.41 -13.17
N LEU A 201 -26.58 -33.20 -13.22
CA LEU A 201 -27.83 -32.87 -12.52
C LEU A 201 -27.64 -32.81 -10.99
N ALA A 202 -26.95 -33.79 -10.41
CA ALA A 202 -26.66 -33.80 -8.97
C ALA A 202 -25.84 -32.57 -8.55
N LEU A 203 -24.85 -32.16 -9.35
CA LEU A 203 -24.08 -30.95 -9.08
C LEU A 203 -24.96 -29.69 -9.09
N ILE A 204 -25.87 -29.57 -10.06
CA ILE A 204 -26.81 -28.44 -10.13
C ILE A 204 -27.74 -28.40 -8.90
N GLU A 205 -28.33 -29.53 -8.52
CA GLU A 205 -29.22 -29.59 -7.35
C GLU A 205 -28.48 -29.35 -6.03
N ASN A 206 -27.24 -29.85 -5.91
CA ASN A 206 -26.40 -29.58 -4.76
C ASN A 206 -26.04 -28.10 -4.66
N THR A 207 -25.61 -27.46 -5.76
CA THR A 207 -25.35 -26.02 -5.80
C THR A 207 -26.58 -25.22 -5.41
N LYS A 208 -27.76 -25.58 -5.92
CA LYS A 208 -29.03 -24.93 -5.55
C LYS A 208 -29.36 -25.09 -4.06
N SER A 209 -29.17 -26.29 -3.50
CA SER A 209 -29.37 -26.55 -2.06
C SER A 209 -28.39 -25.75 -1.20
N LEU A 210 -27.16 -25.59 -1.67
CA LEU A 210 -26.12 -24.84 -0.98
C LEU A 210 -26.43 -23.34 -0.98
N LEU A 211 -26.81 -22.78 -2.14
CA LEU A 211 -27.17 -21.36 -2.27
C LEU A 211 -28.45 -20.96 -1.49
N SER A 212 -29.31 -21.93 -1.15
CA SER A 212 -30.45 -21.66 -0.25
C SER A 212 -30.07 -21.68 1.23
N LYS A 213 -28.96 -22.32 1.60
CA LYS A 213 -28.45 -22.44 2.97
C LYS A 213 -27.38 -21.42 3.32
N TYR A 214 -26.65 -20.90 2.33
CA TYR A 214 -25.48 -20.06 2.55
C TYR A 214 -25.49 -18.79 1.68
N ASP A 215 -24.91 -17.73 2.23
CA ASP A 215 -24.41 -16.57 1.52
C ASP A 215 -22.90 -16.72 1.28
N LEU A 216 -22.47 -16.35 0.07
CA LEU A 216 -21.08 -16.41 -0.35
C LEU A 216 -20.39 -15.08 -0.05
N HIS A 217 -19.27 -15.15 0.67
CA HIS A 217 -18.48 -14.00 1.08
C HIS A 217 -17.05 -14.12 0.57
N ARG A 218 -16.74 -13.45 -0.54
CA ARG A 218 -15.36 -13.32 -1.04
C ARG A 218 -14.57 -12.36 -0.14
N GLY A 219 -13.28 -12.62 0.03
CA GLY A 219 -12.34 -11.73 0.71
C GLY A 219 -10.88 -12.02 0.38
N TRP A 220 -10.03 -11.08 0.78
CA TRP A 220 -8.58 -11.20 0.69
C TRP A 220 -8.00 -11.52 2.06
N LEU A 221 -7.34 -12.65 2.17
CA LEU A 221 -6.68 -13.05 3.41
C LEU A 221 -5.18 -12.78 3.27
N GLY A 222 -4.65 -11.86 4.08
CA GLY A 222 -3.23 -11.54 4.05
C GLY A 222 -2.82 -10.67 2.86
N ALA A 223 -3.61 -9.65 2.56
CA ALA A 223 -3.13 -8.55 1.72
C ALA A 223 -2.05 -7.76 2.49
N GLU A 224 -1.00 -7.31 1.81
CA GLU A 224 0.14 -6.65 2.45
C GLU A 224 0.23 -5.19 2.00
N THR A 225 0.10 -4.25 2.96
CA THR A 225 0.24 -2.80 2.70
C THR A 225 1.50 -2.21 3.33
N LEU A 226 2.08 -2.89 4.33
CA LEU A 226 3.28 -2.46 5.06
C LEU A 226 3.18 -1.01 5.58
N GLN A 227 1.96 -0.52 5.83
CA GLN A 227 1.70 0.89 6.09
C GLN A 227 2.25 1.37 7.44
N LYS A 228 2.63 0.42 8.30
CA LYS A 228 3.26 0.63 9.61
C LYS A 228 4.73 0.22 9.62
N SER A 229 5.35 0.06 8.44
CA SER A 229 6.73 -0.38 8.26
C SER A 229 7.58 0.66 7.53
N VAL A 230 8.89 0.61 7.75
CA VAL A 230 9.89 1.30 6.91
C VAL A 230 10.03 0.67 5.52
N THR A 231 9.46 -0.51 5.28
CA THR A 231 9.41 -1.15 3.95
C THR A 231 8.21 -0.64 3.17
N CYS A 232 8.42 -0.21 1.92
CA CYS A 232 7.36 0.40 1.11
C CYS A 232 6.65 -0.62 0.21
N THR A 233 5.31 -0.58 0.18
CA THR A 233 4.48 -1.20 -0.87
C THR A 233 3.32 -0.26 -1.20
N PRO A 234 2.80 -0.28 -2.44
CA PRO A 234 1.62 0.49 -2.79
C PRO A 234 0.37 0.13 -1.98
N GLY A 235 -0.49 1.13 -1.80
CA GLY A 235 -1.87 1.00 -1.33
C GLY A 235 -2.05 1.24 0.16
N HIS A 236 -2.87 2.23 0.51
CA HIS A 236 -3.35 2.38 1.89
C HIS A 236 -4.47 1.37 2.18
N TYR A 237 -4.60 0.90 3.44
CA TYR A 237 -5.64 -0.07 3.83
C TYR A 237 -7.05 0.23 3.29
N LEU A 238 -7.51 1.48 3.42
CA LEU A 238 -8.83 1.91 2.95
C LEU A 238 -8.96 1.92 1.42
N GLU A 239 -7.90 2.22 0.69
CA GLU A 239 -7.92 2.17 -0.78
C GLU A 239 -8.02 0.71 -1.24
N VAL A 240 -7.23 -0.18 -0.62
CA VAL A 240 -7.23 -1.62 -0.88
C VAL A 240 -8.60 -2.24 -0.56
N ILE A 241 -9.22 -1.83 0.54
CA ILE A 241 -10.61 -2.24 0.85
C ILE A 241 -11.55 -1.74 -0.25
N GLY A 242 -11.43 -0.47 -0.66
CA GLY A 242 -12.24 0.12 -1.73
C GLY A 242 -12.15 -0.63 -3.06
N GLU A 243 -10.93 -0.99 -3.46
CA GLU A 243 -10.63 -1.79 -4.66
C GLU A 243 -11.21 -3.19 -4.55
N GLY A 244 -10.91 -3.91 -3.47
CA GLY A 244 -11.42 -5.27 -3.27
C GLY A 244 -12.94 -5.32 -3.17
N MET A 245 -13.59 -4.32 -2.58
CA MET A 245 -15.06 -4.22 -2.57
C MET A 245 -15.62 -4.06 -3.98
N ASN A 246 -14.90 -3.37 -4.88
CA ASN A 246 -15.29 -3.31 -6.29
C ASN A 246 -15.18 -4.68 -6.99
N GLU A 247 -14.36 -5.58 -6.47
CA GLU A 247 -14.29 -7.00 -6.86
C GLU A 247 -15.24 -7.92 -6.06
N GLY A 248 -16.17 -7.37 -5.28
CA GLY A 248 -17.14 -8.15 -4.51
C GLY A 248 -16.62 -8.67 -3.17
N ASN A 249 -15.47 -8.20 -2.69
CA ASN A 249 -14.98 -8.56 -1.36
C ASN A 249 -15.84 -7.94 -0.26
N THR A 250 -16.10 -8.73 0.76
CA THR A 250 -16.87 -8.34 1.95
C THR A 250 -16.07 -8.48 3.25
N TRP A 251 -14.85 -9.03 3.17
CA TRP A 251 -13.93 -9.13 4.29
C TRP A 251 -12.47 -9.11 3.81
N PHE A 252 -11.57 -8.70 4.70
CA PHE A 252 -10.14 -8.50 4.47
C PHE A 252 -9.35 -8.90 5.72
N SER A 253 -8.17 -9.48 5.54
CA SER A 253 -7.14 -9.57 6.57
C SER A 253 -5.83 -9.00 6.03
N PHE A 254 -5.12 -8.20 6.82
CA PHE A 254 -3.81 -7.65 6.47
C PHE A 254 -2.69 -8.32 7.25
N THR A 255 -1.64 -8.78 6.55
CA THR A 255 -0.57 -9.59 7.16
C THR A 255 0.84 -9.14 6.83
N GLY A 256 1.00 -7.94 6.24
CA GLY A 256 2.31 -7.37 6.00
C GLY A 256 3.06 -7.12 7.31
N TYR A 257 4.37 -6.91 7.21
CA TYR A 257 5.20 -6.58 8.36
C TYR A 257 4.65 -5.36 9.11
N MET A 258 4.37 -5.54 10.40
CA MET A 258 3.75 -4.56 11.31
C MET A 258 2.31 -4.13 10.99
N ASP A 259 1.62 -4.72 10.00
CA ASP A 259 0.22 -4.37 9.68
C ASP A 259 -0.74 -4.63 10.85
N PHE A 260 -0.40 -5.57 11.75
CA PHE A 260 -1.18 -5.86 12.95
C PHE A 260 -1.36 -4.66 13.89
N LEU A 261 -0.47 -3.65 13.82
CA LEU A 261 -0.59 -2.42 14.59
C LEU A 261 -1.79 -1.56 14.16
N ALA A 262 -2.31 -1.77 12.94
CA ALA A 262 -3.46 -1.02 12.42
C ALA A 262 -4.83 -1.56 12.87
N GLN A 263 -4.89 -2.65 13.66
CA GLN A 263 -6.14 -3.32 14.02
C GLN A 263 -7.21 -2.35 14.55
N LYS A 264 -6.83 -1.51 15.51
CA LYS A 264 -7.77 -0.54 16.12
C LYS A 264 -8.22 0.52 15.14
N GLU A 265 -7.30 1.04 14.31
CA GLU A 265 -7.61 2.05 13.29
C GLU A 265 -8.60 1.50 12.25
N LEU A 266 -8.39 0.26 11.79
CA LEU A 266 -9.29 -0.42 10.86
C LEU A 266 -10.72 -0.55 11.43
N ILE A 267 -10.83 -1.03 12.69
CA ILE A 267 -12.12 -1.15 13.38
C ILE A 267 -12.80 0.22 13.48
N ASP A 268 -12.07 1.23 13.93
CA ASP A 268 -12.59 2.58 14.12
C ASP A 268 -13.01 3.21 12.78
N TRP A 269 -12.24 3.03 11.71
CA TRP A 269 -12.59 3.54 10.39
C TRP A 269 -13.87 2.90 9.84
N MET A 270 -14.00 1.58 9.90
CA MET A 270 -15.20 0.88 9.41
C MET A 270 -16.45 1.33 10.19
N ALA A 271 -16.33 1.50 11.51
CA ALA A 271 -17.40 1.98 12.37
C ALA A 271 -17.83 3.41 12.02
N LYS A 272 -16.88 4.33 11.78
CA LYS A 272 -17.17 5.74 11.48
C LYS A 272 -18.01 5.95 10.22
N VAL A 273 -17.88 5.09 9.22
CA VAL A 273 -18.62 5.18 7.96
C VAL A 273 -19.68 4.09 7.79
N ASN A 274 -19.93 3.31 8.84
CA ASN A 274 -20.91 2.22 8.85
C ASN A 274 -20.78 1.31 7.62
N LEU A 275 -19.53 0.91 7.32
CA LEU A 275 -19.22 0.06 6.18
C LEU A 275 -19.39 -1.41 6.62
N PRO A 276 -20.23 -2.21 5.95
CA PRO A 276 -20.50 -3.60 6.34
C PRO A 276 -19.41 -4.55 5.83
N VAL A 277 -18.15 -4.22 6.13
CA VAL A 277 -16.97 -5.00 5.76
C VAL A 277 -16.22 -5.40 7.03
N VAL A 278 -15.74 -6.63 7.07
CA VAL A 278 -14.83 -7.09 8.12
C VAL A 278 -13.40 -6.79 7.70
N ALA A 279 -12.68 -6.02 8.51
CA ALA A 279 -11.23 -5.82 8.36
C ALA A 279 -10.54 -6.38 9.59
N ASP A 280 -9.71 -7.40 9.39
CA ASP A 280 -8.89 -8.03 10.44
C ASP A 280 -7.40 -7.92 10.08
N VAL A 281 -6.55 -8.40 10.98
CA VAL A 281 -5.09 -8.43 10.77
C VAL A 281 -4.51 -9.78 11.23
N GLY A 282 -3.30 -10.07 10.80
CA GLY A 282 -2.51 -11.23 11.21
C GLY A 282 -1.02 -11.00 11.00
N PHE A 283 -0.19 -11.96 11.37
CA PHE A 283 1.22 -11.94 11.02
C PHE A 283 1.80 -13.35 10.99
N GLY A 284 2.45 -13.70 9.87
CA GLY A 284 3.06 -15.02 9.68
C GLY A 284 2.06 -16.16 9.93
N GLN A 285 2.29 -16.93 10.99
CA GLN A 285 1.48 -18.10 11.35
C GLN A 285 0.28 -17.81 12.24
N ILE A 286 0.16 -16.62 12.83
CA ILE A 286 -0.89 -16.32 13.82
C ILE A 286 -1.96 -15.38 13.25
N HIS A 287 -3.23 -15.73 13.47
CA HIS A 287 -4.37 -15.03 12.88
C HIS A 287 -5.61 -15.04 13.77
N GLY A 288 -6.49 -14.07 13.58
CA GLY A 288 -7.79 -14.02 14.26
C GLY A 288 -7.74 -13.68 15.74
N LEU A 289 -6.59 -13.26 16.26
CA LEU A 289 -6.41 -12.87 17.67
C LEU A 289 -7.35 -11.73 18.06
N LYS A 290 -7.81 -11.74 19.30
CA LYS A 290 -8.62 -10.67 19.89
C LYS A 290 -7.92 -9.31 19.81
N ASP A 291 -6.64 -9.30 20.17
CA ASP A 291 -5.72 -8.18 20.03
C ASP A 291 -4.29 -8.69 19.82
N TYR A 292 -3.44 -7.84 19.25
CA TYR A 292 -2.02 -8.13 19.00
C TYR A 292 -1.09 -7.38 19.98
N GLU A 293 -1.63 -6.85 21.07
CA GLU A 293 -0.81 -6.12 22.05
C GLU A 293 0.22 -7.04 22.69
N GLY A 294 1.48 -6.61 22.66
CA GLY A 294 2.62 -7.38 23.18
C GLY A 294 3.29 -8.32 22.18
N LEU A 295 2.80 -8.42 20.94
CA LEU A 295 3.46 -9.23 19.92
C LEU A 295 4.85 -8.64 19.57
N GLN A 296 5.90 -9.45 19.65
CA GLN A 296 7.28 -9.06 19.37
C GLN A 296 7.91 -9.95 18.29
N VAL A 297 7.44 -9.81 17.05
CA VAL A 297 7.70 -10.71 15.92
C VAL A 297 9.17 -11.11 15.69
N GLN A 298 10.14 -10.25 16.01
CA GLN A 298 11.58 -10.49 15.85
C GLN A 298 12.30 -10.97 17.12
N SER A 299 11.55 -11.28 18.19
CA SER A 299 12.05 -11.97 19.38
C SER A 299 11.24 -13.21 19.74
N MET A 300 10.33 -13.63 18.86
CA MET A 300 9.57 -14.87 18.95
C MET A 300 10.39 -16.04 18.40
N PHE A 301 11.42 -16.43 19.14
CA PHE A 301 12.46 -17.37 18.68
C PHE A 301 12.01 -18.83 18.55
N THR A 302 10.89 -19.21 19.18
CA THR A 302 10.48 -20.61 19.28
C THR A 302 9.07 -20.80 18.74
N THR A 303 8.81 -21.96 18.16
CA THR A 303 7.45 -22.35 17.74
C THR A 303 6.45 -22.27 18.90
N ASP A 304 6.82 -22.73 20.09
CA ASP A 304 5.96 -22.64 21.29
C ASP A 304 5.57 -21.21 21.63
N SER A 305 6.49 -20.24 21.52
CA SER A 305 6.17 -18.84 21.80
C SER A 305 5.03 -18.34 20.89
N TRP A 306 5.06 -18.67 19.61
CA TRP A 306 4.02 -18.28 18.66
C TRP A 306 2.66 -18.94 18.95
N ILE A 307 2.68 -20.25 19.25
CA ILE A 307 1.46 -21.01 19.56
C ILE A 307 0.82 -20.48 20.85
N ASN A 308 1.61 -20.35 21.91
CA ASN A 308 1.14 -19.86 23.21
C ASN A 308 0.56 -18.45 23.07
N PHE A 309 1.26 -17.55 22.39
CA PHE A 309 0.77 -16.19 22.17
C PHE A 309 -0.57 -16.16 21.42
N ALA A 310 -0.70 -16.97 20.35
CA ALA A 310 -1.96 -17.03 19.60
C ALA A 310 -3.13 -17.51 20.46
N HIS A 311 -2.94 -18.60 21.21
CA HIS A 311 -4.00 -19.20 22.03
C HIS A 311 -4.34 -18.36 23.26
N GLU A 312 -3.35 -17.74 23.91
CA GLU A 312 -3.57 -16.78 25.00
C GLU A 312 -4.39 -15.56 24.56
N LYS A 313 -4.24 -15.17 23.28
CA LYS A 313 -4.98 -14.07 22.65
C LYS A 313 -6.25 -14.52 21.93
N GLU A 314 -6.76 -15.72 22.27
CA GLU A 314 -8.01 -16.29 21.75
C GLU A 314 -8.03 -16.40 20.20
N GLY A 315 -6.86 -16.57 19.58
CA GLY A 315 -6.68 -16.68 18.13
C GLY A 315 -6.23 -18.07 17.68
N TYR A 316 -5.74 -18.14 16.44
CA TYR A 316 -5.38 -19.38 15.75
C TYR A 316 -3.93 -19.34 15.26
N VAL A 317 -3.32 -20.52 15.18
CA VAL A 317 -1.97 -20.71 14.65
C VAL A 317 -1.95 -21.76 13.54
N PHE A 318 -1.37 -21.39 12.39
CA PHE A 318 -1.33 -22.21 11.18
C PHE A 318 0.09 -22.59 10.81
N ARG A 319 0.32 -23.81 10.36
CA ARG A 319 1.64 -24.28 9.88
C ARG A 319 1.69 -24.44 8.37
N GLN A 320 2.88 -24.50 7.80
CA GLN A 320 3.05 -24.98 6.43
C GLN A 320 2.55 -26.43 6.30
N VAL A 321 1.95 -26.77 5.17
CA VAL A 321 1.49 -28.15 4.88
C VAL A 321 2.67 -29.13 4.92
N TYR A 322 3.77 -28.76 4.26
CA TYR A 322 5.00 -29.56 4.21
C TYR A 322 6.09 -28.93 5.09
N ASP A 323 6.67 -29.74 5.98
CA ASP A 323 7.85 -29.40 6.78
C ASP A 323 8.86 -30.55 6.70
N ALA A 324 9.96 -30.34 5.97
CA ALA A 324 10.99 -31.35 5.76
C ALA A 324 11.76 -31.69 7.05
N SER A 325 11.78 -30.79 8.03
CA SER A 325 12.50 -31.00 9.30
C SER A 325 11.74 -31.94 10.24
N GLY A 326 10.42 -32.04 10.07
CA GLY A 326 9.52 -32.74 11.00
C GLY A 326 9.34 -32.02 12.34
N ASP A 327 9.89 -30.80 12.51
CA ASP A 327 9.79 -30.07 13.77
C ASP A 327 8.36 -29.61 14.05
N ALA A 328 7.59 -29.26 13.01
CA ALA A 328 6.20 -28.85 13.15
C ALA A 328 5.29 -29.98 13.67
N ASP A 329 5.68 -31.25 13.53
CA ASP A 329 4.88 -32.39 14.01
C ASP A 329 4.95 -32.56 15.53
N LYS A 330 5.88 -31.86 16.19
CA LYS A 330 6.01 -31.83 17.66
C LYS A 330 4.96 -30.95 18.33
N TYR A 331 4.27 -30.11 17.56
CA TYR A 331 3.35 -29.09 18.08
C TYR A 331 1.94 -29.25 17.51
N LYS A 332 0.96 -28.73 18.24
CA LYS A 332 -0.43 -28.71 17.81
C LYS A 332 -0.76 -27.37 17.16
N TYR A 333 -1.12 -27.42 15.88
CA TYR A 333 -1.60 -26.28 15.11
C TYR A 333 -3.10 -26.40 14.85
N ASP A 334 -3.74 -25.27 14.55
CA ASP A 334 -5.17 -25.18 14.28
C ASP A 334 -5.49 -25.44 12.79
N GLY A 335 -4.51 -25.22 11.90
CA GLY A 335 -4.69 -25.48 10.47
C GLY A 335 -3.43 -25.33 9.62
N TYR A 336 -3.64 -25.29 8.30
CA TYR A 336 -2.58 -25.14 7.30
C TYR A 336 -2.53 -23.76 6.63
N ILE A 337 -1.32 -23.31 6.30
CA ILE A 337 -1.04 -22.29 5.31
C ILE A 337 -0.85 -23.01 3.98
N ALA A 338 -1.77 -22.78 3.05
CA ALA A 338 -1.83 -23.47 1.78
C ALA A 338 -1.35 -22.59 0.61
N THR A 339 -0.74 -23.25 -0.36
CA THR A 339 -0.32 -22.74 -1.67
C THR A 339 -0.83 -23.67 -2.76
N GLU A 340 -0.77 -23.23 -4.02
CA GLU A 340 -1.22 -23.99 -5.19
C GLU A 340 -0.71 -25.45 -5.21
N GLY A 341 0.57 -25.66 -4.86
CA GLY A 341 1.19 -26.98 -4.89
C GLY A 341 0.64 -27.99 -3.87
N GLN A 342 -0.23 -27.56 -2.95
CA GLN A 342 -0.77 -28.38 -1.86
C GLN A 342 -2.28 -28.68 -2.03
N LYS A 343 -2.82 -28.43 -3.22
CA LYS A 343 -4.23 -28.67 -3.52
C LYS A 343 -4.70 -30.09 -3.17
N GLU A 344 -3.90 -31.11 -3.46
CA GLU A 344 -4.25 -32.50 -3.19
C GLU A 344 -4.48 -32.74 -1.69
N GLN A 345 -3.60 -32.23 -0.83
CA GLN A 345 -3.72 -32.33 0.61
C GLN A 345 -4.96 -31.58 1.10
N ILE A 346 -5.14 -30.33 0.66
CA ILE A 346 -6.27 -29.49 1.09
C ILE A 346 -7.62 -30.06 0.64
N ASP A 347 -7.70 -30.64 -0.55
CA ASP A 347 -8.96 -31.22 -1.04
C ASP A 347 -9.36 -32.51 -0.31
N ASN A 348 -8.39 -33.28 0.21
CA ASN A 348 -8.61 -34.63 0.74
C ASN A 348 -8.51 -34.74 2.27
N GLU A 349 -7.76 -33.88 2.93
CA GLU A 349 -7.61 -33.87 4.38
C GLU A 349 -8.71 -33.05 5.04
N ASN A 350 -9.04 -33.36 6.30
CA ASN A 350 -10.04 -32.63 7.08
C ASN A 350 -9.41 -31.66 8.09
N VAL A 351 -8.57 -30.76 7.59
CA VAL A 351 -7.85 -29.76 8.40
C VAL A 351 -8.21 -28.35 7.89
N PRO A 352 -8.57 -27.41 8.78
CA PRO A 352 -8.77 -26.00 8.41
C PRO A 352 -7.57 -25.43 7.68
N PHE A 353 -7.79 -24.51 6.75
CA PHE A 353 -6.68 -23.90 6.03
C PHE A 353 -6.92 -22.44 5.66
N ILE A 354 -5.82 -21.76 5.43
CA ILE A 354 -5.77 -20.40 4.93
C ILE A 354 -4.90 -20.31 3.69
N SER A 355 -5.20 -19.37 2.81
CA SER A 355 -4.41 -19.11 1.60
C SER A 355 -4.16 -17.62 1.47
N SER A 356 -2.89 -17.21 1.41
CA SER A 356 -2.54 -15.80 1.36
C SER A 356 -2.82 -15.16 -0.01
N THR A 357 -3.37 -13.95 0.01
CA THR A 357 -3.45 -13.02 -1.11
C THR A 357 -2.07 -12.45 -1.44
N GLY A 358 -1.29 -12.08 -0.42
CA GLY A 358 0.07 -11.55 -0.52
C GLY A 358 0.13 -10.09 -0.96
N SER A 359 1.32 -9.67 -1.40
CA SER A 359 1.59 -8.29 -1.82
C SER A 359 0.70 -7.83 -2.99
N LEU A 360 0.19 -6.61 -2.85
CA LEU A 360 -0.56 -5.89 -3.88
C LEU A 360 0.27 -5.67 -5.15
N TYR A 361 1.60 -5.66 -5.04
CA TYR A 361 2.51 -5.71 -6.17
C TYR A 361 2.22 -6.89 -7.10
N ARG A 362 1.65 -7.99 -6.62
CA ARG A 362 1.31 -9.17 -7.44
C ARG A 362 -0.15 -9.14 -7.94
N GLY A 363 -0.87 -8.04 -7.73
CA GLY A 363 -2.22 -7.79 -8.20
C GLY A 363 -3.32 -8.56 -7.45
N ALA A 364 -3.02 -9.08 -6.26
CA ALA A 364 -4.00 -9.71 -5.36
C ALA A 364 -4.86 -10.79 -6.04
N GLU A 365 -4.25 -11.66 -6.86
CA GLU A 365 -4.97 -12.68 -7.64
C GLU A 365 -5.68 -13.71 -6.77
N ASN A 366 -5.09 -14.06 -5.63
CA ASN A 366 -5.65 -15.06 -4.73
C ASN A 366 -6.73 -14.46 -3.82
N SER A 367 -7.83 -15.17 -3.65
CA SER A 367 -8.93 -14.81 -2.74
C SER A 367 -9.50 -16.05 -2.05
N MET A 368 -10.30 -15.84 -1.00
CA MET A 368 -11.05 -16.91 -0.34
C MET A 368 -12.54 -16.59 -0.35
N VAL A 369 -13.37 -17.61 -0.57
CA VAL A 369 -14.83 -17.52 -0.50
C VAL A 369 -15.30 -18.32 0.70
N LEU A 370 -16.01 -17.65 1.61
CA LEU A 370 -16.58 -18.23 2.82
C LEU A 370 -18.08 -18.47 2.63
N PHE A 371 -18.57 -19.59 3.12
CA PHE A 371 -19.98 -19.99 3.07
C PHE A 371 -20.63 -19.77 4.45
N ILE A 372 -21.22 -18.59 4.62
CA ILE A 372 -21.87 -18.16 5.86
C ILE A 372 -23.36 -18.52 5.81
N PRO A 373 -23.99 -19.03 6.90
CA PRO A 373 -25.40 -19.42 6.83
C PRO A 373 -26.28 -18.26 6.37
N LYS A 374 -27.29 -18.56 5.55
CA LYS A 374 -28.11 -17.57 4.84
C LYS A 374 -28.70 -16.54 5.80
N GLY A 375 -28.50 -15.27 5.49
CA GLY A 375 -29.00 -14.13 6.26
C GLY A 375 -28.19 -13.80 7.51
N ASN A 376 -27.19 -14.60 7.88
CA ASN A 376 -26.28 -14.23 8.97
C ASN A 376 -25.29 -13.16 8.50
N PRO A 377 -24.95 -12.18 9.34
CA PRO A 377 -23.96 -11.18 8.99
C PRO A 377 -22.56 -11.78 8.92
N ILE A 378 -21.75 -11.30 7.98
CA ILE A 378 -20.31 -11.48 8.03
C ILE A 378 -19.74 -10.62 9.17
N THR A 379 -19.04 -11.26 10.09
CA THR A 379 -18.37 -10.66 11.26
C THR A 379 -17.02 -11.33 11.41
N LYS A 380 -16.07 -10.75 12.16
CA LYS A 380 -14.80 -11.42 12.46
C LYS A 380 -15.00 -12.84 13.00
N LYS A 381 -15.97 -13.03 13.89
CA LYS A 381 -16.31 -14.33 14.45
C LYS A 381 -16.82 -15.30 13.39
N SER A 382 -17.86 -14.93 12.63
CA SER A 382 -18.43 -15.83 11.62
C SER A 382 -17.47 -16.11 10.45
N MET A 383 -16.56 -15.18 10.15
CA MET A 383 -15.46 -15.35 9.20
C MET A 383 -14.51 -16.47 9.64
N TRP A 384 -13.98 -16.39 10.87
CA TRP A 384 -13.08 -17.43 11.39
C TRP A 384 -13.80 -18.75 11.68
N GLU A 385 -15.05 -18.73 12.15
CA GLU A 385 -15.86 -19.95 12.27
C GLU A 385 -16.01 -20.67 10.92
N ALA A 386 -16.24 -19.94 9.83
CA ALA A 386 -16.32 -20.57 8.51
C ALA A 386 -15.01 -21.24 8.11
N ILE A 387 -13.86 -20.59 8.34
CA ILE A 387 -12.53 -21.15 8.06
C ILE A 387 -12.26 -22.39 8.92
N MET A 388 -12.54 -22.31 10.22
CA MET A 388 -12.28 -23.40 11.16
C MET A 388 -13.24 -24.58 10.97
N ASP A 389 -14.45 -24.34 10.48
CA ASP A 389 -15.44 -25.37 10.13
C ASP A 389 -15.21 -25.99 8.75
N ARG A 390 -14.20 -25.55 8.00
CA ARG A 390 -13.97 -25.97 6.61
C ARG A 390 -15.16 -25.64 5.70
N ARG A 391 -15.62 -24.39 5.76
CA ARG A 391 -16.66 -23.80 4.90
C ARG A 391 -16.09 -22.70 4.02
N GLU A 392 -14.85 -22.90 3.58
CA GLU A 392 -14.07 -22.01 2.75
C GLU A 392 -13.58 -22.69 1.48
N VAL A 393 -13.40 -21.89 0.43
CA VAL A 393 -12.72 -22.28 -0.81
C VAL A 393 -11.72 -21.20 -1.14
N ALA A 394 -10.45 -21.56 -1.31
CA ALA A 394 -9.46 -20.63 -1.87
C ALA A 394 -9.50 -20.68 -3.39
N VAL A 395 -9.44 -19.50 -4.01
CA VAL A 395 -9.40 -19.28 -5.45
C VAL A 395 -8.07 -18.61 -5.77
N LEU A 396 -7.23 -19.29 -6.55
CA LEU A 396 -5.85 -18.90 -6.85
C LEU A 396 -5.73 -18.37 -8.28
N GLY A 397 -4.56 -17.83 -8.60
CA GLY A 397 -4.17 -17.46 -9.97
C GLY A 397 -4.53 -18.55 -11.00
N GLY A 398 -4.99 -18.13 -12.17
CA GLY A 398 -5.47 -19.06 -13.20
C GLY A 398 -6.84 -19.70 -12.91
N GLY A 399 -7.53 -19.32 -11.83
CA GLY A 399 -8.87 -19.82 -11.48
C GLY A 399 -8.88 -21.17 -10.79
N LEU A 400 -7.71 -21.65 -10.36
CA LEU A 400 -7.59 -22.88 -9.59
C LEU A 400 -8.31 -22.72 -8.24
N MET A 401 -9.12 -23.71 -7.86
CA MET A 401 -9.83 -23.69 -6.58
C MET A 401 -9.42 -24.86 -5.70
N MET A 402 -9.20 -24.63 -4.40
CA MET A 402 -8.90 -25.67 -3.41
C MET A 402 -9.81 -25.53 -2.18
N GLY A 403 -10.19 -26.67 -1.60
CA GLY A 403 -11.08 -26.73 -0.44
C GLY A 403 -12.07 -27.89 -0.51
N PRO A 404 -12.99 -28.00 0.46
CA PRO A 404 -13.89 -29.15 0.56
C PRO A 404 -14.79 -29.28 -0.67
N ALA A 405 -14.95 -30.51 -1.16
CA ALA A 405 -15.57 -30.80 -2.44
C ALA A 405 -17.00 -30.24 -2.58
N GLU A 406 -17.80 -30.25 -1.51
CA GLU A 406 -19.16 -29.71 -1.52
C GLU A 406 -19.19 -28.23 -1.96
N TYR A 407 -18.41 -27.39 -1.28
CA TYR A 407 -18.32 -25.95 -1.54
C TYR A 407 -17.56 -25.65 -2.83
N ARG A 408 -16.41 -26.30 -3.01
CA ARG A 408 -15.51 -26.08 -4.15
C ARG A 408 -16.17 -26.43 -5.49
N ASN A 409 -16.83 -27.59 -5.58
CA ASN A 409 -17.46 -28.00 -6.83
C ASN A 409 -18.66 -27.10 -7.19
N ALA A 410 -19.39 -26.60 -6.19
CA ALA A 410 -20.46 -25.63 -6.41
C ALA A 410 -19.91 -24.33 -6.99
N LEU A 411 -18.82 -23.81 -6.41
CA LEU A 411 -18.17 -22.59 -6.88
C LEU A 411 -17.59 -22.75 -8.30
N GLN A 412 -17.01 -23.90 -8.62
CA GLN A 412 -16.55 -24.24 -9.97
C GLN A 412 -17.70 -24.24 -10.99
N LEU A 413 -18.85 -24.83 -10.65
CA LEU A 413 -20.03 -24.80 -11.52
C LEU A 413 -20.52 -23.36 -11.76
N LEU A 414 -20.56 -22.55 -10.71
CA LEU A 414 -20.95 -21.14 -10.80
C LEU A 414 -19.97 -20.33 -11.66
N LEU A 415 -18.67 -20.60 -11.59
CA LEU A 415 -17.67 -19.95 -12.46
C LEU A 415 -17.81 -20.36 -13.93
N ILE A 416 -18.16 -21.63 -14.20
CA ILE A 416 -18.44 -22.09 -15.57
C ILE A 416 -19.64 -21.36 -16.18
N ASP A 417 -20.69 -21.09 -15.39
CA ASP A 417 -21.83 -20.26 -15.82
C ASP A 417 -21.47 -18.77 -15.89
N ARG A 418 -20.69 -18.29 -14.92
CA ARG A 418 -20.27 -16.90 -14.66
C ARG A 418 -21.41 -15.94 -14.33
N VAL A 419 -22.49 -15.94 -15.11
CA VAL A 419 -23.54 -14.90 -15.07
C VAL A 419 -24.17 -14.78 -13.70
N TRP A 420 -24.41 -15.90 -13.01
CA TRP A 420 -24.92 -15.86 -11.63
C TRP A 420 -23.99 -15.08 -10.69
N LEU A 421 -22.67 -15.29 -10.77
CA LEU A 421 -21.70 -14.61 -9.92
C LEU A 421 -21.63 -13.12 -10.22
N GLU A 422 -21.72 -12.74 -11.50
CA GLU A 422 -21.72 -11.34 -11.91
C GLU A 422 -22.90 -10.56 -11.34
N GLU A 423 -24.08 -11.18 -11.31
CA GLU A 423 -25.26 -10.57 -10.70
C GLU A 423 -25.18 -10.61 -9.18
N TYR A 424 -24.58 -11.65 -8.59
CA TYR A 424 -24.46 -11.82 -7.15
C TYR A 424 -23.46 -10.85 -6.51
N TYR A 425 -22.28 -10.66 -7.11
CA TYR A 425 -21.24 -9.73 -6.65
C TYR A 425 -21.36 -8.33 -7.27
N GLY A 426 -22.31 -8.13 -8.18
CA GLY A 426 -22.59 -6.82 -8.80
C GLY A 426 -21.50 -6.36 -9.77
N ASP A 427 -20.85 -7.27 -10.48
CA ASP A 427 -19.72 -7.04 -11.41
C ASP A 427 -20.09 -6.10 -12.56
N ARG A 428 -21.38 -6.06 -12.89
CA ARG A 428 -21.88 -5.24 -14.00
C ARG A 428 -21.96 -3.76 -13.66
N ILE A 429 -21.67 -3.38 -12.42
CA ILE A 429 -21.46 -2.01 -11.98
C ILE A 429 -20.09 -1.92 -11.34
N ASP A 430 -19.17 -1.15 -11.92
CA ASP A 430 -17.92 -0.79 -11.22
C ASP A 430 -18.09 0.55 -10.50
N MET A 431 -17.52 0.67 -9.30
CA MET A 431 -17.44 1.89 -8.51
C MET A 431 -16.00 2.10 -8.06
N VAL A 432 -15.35 3.12 -8.62
CA VAL A 432 -13.99 3.53 -8.24
C VAL A 432 -14.05 4.91 -7.62
N ALA A 433 -13.66 5.01 -6.35
CA ALA A 433 -13.69 6.25 -5.59
C ALA A 433 -12.28 6.67 -5.17
N ILE A 434 -11.94 7.93 -5.41
CA ILE A 434 -10.69 8.54 -4.97
C ILE A 434 -10.97 9.89 -4.32
N THR A 435 -10.06 10.36 -3.48
CA THR A 435 -10.02 11.77 -3.10
C THR A 435 -8.82 12.46 -3.74
N LYS A 436 -9.05 13.67 -4.23
CA LYS A 436 -7.99 14.55 -4.69
C LYS A 436 -8.24 15.92 -4.08
N ASP A 437 -7.24 16.43 -3.36
CA ASP A 437 -7.38 17.62 -2.52
C ASP A 437 -8.58 17.45 -1.58
N TYR A 438 -9.60 18.31 -1.67
CA TYR A 438 -10.87 18.17 -0.95
C TYR A 438 -12.05 17.84 -1.87
N GLN A 439 -11.80 17.12 -2.96
CA GLN A 439 -12.83 16.58 -3.84
C GLN A 439 -12.88 15.07 -3.72
N LEU A 440 -14.08 14.53 -3.54
CA LEU A 440 -14.39 13.13 -3.71
C LEU A 440 -14.82 12.91 -5.16
N ILE A 441 -14.11 12.04 -5.86
CA ILE A 441 -14.37 11.71 -7.26
C ILE A 441 -14.81 10.25 -7.30
N LEU A 442 -16.00 10.01 -7.83
CA LEU A 442 -16.55 8.67 -8.04
C LEU A 442 -16.75 8.43 -9.53
N ASN A 443 -16.08 7.42 -10.06
CA ASN A 443 -16.36 6.86 -11.38
C ASN A 443 -17.27 5.64 -11.22
N ILE A 444 -18.45 5.69 -11.84
CA ILE A 444 -19.36 4.55 -11.90
C ILE A 444 -19.49 4.07 -13.34
N THR A 445 -19.24 2.80 -13.59
CA THR A 445 -19.34 2.18 -14.92
C THR A 445 -20.46 1.16 -14.94
N ASN A 446 -21.38 1.29 -15.89
CA ASN A 446 -22.44 0.34 -16.16
C ASN A 446 -22.08 -0.55 -17.35
N ARG A 447 -21.89 -1.84 -17.09
CA ARG A 447 -21.61 -2.87 -18.11
C ARG A 447 -22.84 -3.66 -18.53
N TYR A 448 -24.03 -3.32 -18.01
CA TYR A 448 -25.27 -3.89 -18.54
C TYR A 448 -25.55 -3.35 -19.95
N PRO A 449 -26.21 -4.16 -20.81
CA PRO A 449 -26.72 -3.71 -22.11
C PRO A 449 -27.97 -2.82 -21.98
N LYS A 450 -28.34 -2.40 -20.76
CA LYS A 450 -29.48 -1.53 -20.45
C LYS A 450 -29.02 -0.42 -19.49
N ALA A 451 -29.73 0.69 -19.49
CA ALA A 451 -29.48 1.75 -18.51
C ALA A 451 -29.78 1.26 -17.08
N VAL A 452 -28.98 1.70 -16.13
CA VAL A 452 -29.17 1.47 -14.70
C VAL A 452 -29.44 2.81 -14.02
N SER A 453 -30.45 2.86 -13.17
CA SER A 453 -30.79 4.04 -12.38
C SER A 453 -31.00 3.65 -10.93
N GLY A 454 -30.49 4.47 -10.02
CA GLY A 454 -30.44 4.14 -8.60
C GLY A 454 -30.07 5.33 -7.73
N THR A 455 -29.98 5.06 -6.43
CA THR A 455 -29.64 6.05 -5.42
C THR A 455 -28.21 5.84 -4.94
N LEU A 456 -27.38 6.88 -5.02
CA LEU A 456 -26.04 6.94 -4.44
C LEU A 456 -26.12 7.62 -3.07
N ASN A 457 -25.63 6.95 -2.04
CA ASN A 457 -25.45 7.49 -0.70
C ASN A 457 -23.97 7.64 -0.38
N ILE A 458 -23.58 8.79 0.19
CA ILE A 458 -22.24 9.09 0.66
C ILE A 458 -22.30 9.12 2.19
N VAL A 459 -21.41 8.38 2.84
CA VAL A 459 -21.30 8.37 4.30
C VAL A 459 -19.96 9.00 4.67
N LEU A 460 -20.04 10.09 5.42
CA LEU A 460 -18.89 10.84 5.90
C LEU A 460 -18.70 10.59 7.40
N PRO A 461 -17.44 10.58 7.88
CA PRO A 461 -17.15 10.55 9.29
C PRO A 461 -17.44 11.94 9.89
N PRO A 462 -17.64 12.07 11.22
CA PRO A 462 -17.96 13.35 11.86
C PRO A 462 -16.96 14.48 11.58
N GLU A 463 -15.72 14.14 11.26
CA GLU A 463 -14.64 15.05 10.93
C GLU A 463 -14.79 15.75 9.56
N LEU A 464 -15.63 15.22 8.66
CA LEU A 464 -15.84 15.75 7.31
C LEU A 464 -17.27 16.27 7.12
N LYS A 465 -17.39 17.37 6.38
CA LYS A 465 -18.68 17.91 5.89
C LYS A 465 -18.69 17.95 4.38
N MET A 466 -19.86 18.07 3.77
CA MET A 466 -20.01 18.25 2.33
C MET A 466 -21.11 19.28 2.06
N ALA A 467 -20.92 20.08 1.02
CA ALA A 467 -21.98 20.96 0.54
C ALA A 467 -22.96 20.15 -0.33
N GLY A 468 -24.27 20.23 -0.04
CA GLY A 468 -25.31 19.47 -0.74
C GLY A 468 -25.77 18.22 0.02
N GLY A 469 -26.63 17.42 -0.63
CA GLY A 469 -27.19 16.22 -0.04
C GLY A 469 -26.20 15.04 -0.06
N LEU A 470 -26.18 14.24 1.01
CA LEU A 470 -25.45 12.96 1.07
C LEU A 470 -26.09 11.86 0.22
N THR A 471 -27.21 12.15 -0.42
CA THR A 471 -27.96 11.23 -1.27
C THR A 471 -28.26 11.89 -2.60
N THR A 472 -27.97 11.19 -3.70
CA THR A 472 -28.23 11.68 -5.06
C THR A 472 -28.76 10.57 -5.96
N GLN A 473 -29.62 10.93 -6.93
CA GLN A 473 -30.09 10.00 -7.96
C GLN A 473 -29.08 9.95 -9.11
N VAL A 474 -28.73 8.73 -9.52
CA VAL A 474 -27.77 8.51 -10.61
C VAL A 474 -28.41 7.61 -11.65
N SER A 475 -28.38 8.06 -12.90
CA SER A 475 -28.73 7.26 -14.08
C SER A 475 -27.50 7.14 -14.96
N ILE A 476 -27.21 5.90 -15.38
CA ILE A 476 -26.04 5.53 -16.17
C ILE A 476 -26.55 4.75 -17.39
N PRO A 477 -26.33 5.24 -18.63
CA PRO A 477 -26.70 4.52 -19.85
C PRO A 477 -26.07 3.13 -19.93
N ALA A 478 -26.56 2.31 -20.86
CA ALA A 478 -25.99 0.99 -21.14
C ALA A 478 -24.52 1.10 -21.59
N ASN A 479 -23.65 0.21 -21.09
CA ASN A 479 -22.24 0.11 -21.49
C ASN A 479 -21.49 1.46 -21.44
N SER A 480 -21.69 2.25 -20.39
CA SER A 480 -21.10 3.58 -20.26
C SER A 480 -20.62 3.88 -18.84
N SER A 481 -19.82 4.94 -18.71
CA SER A 481 -19.31 5.43 -17.43
C SER A 481 -19.83 6.83 -17.12
N LYS A 482 -19.93 7.15 -15.83
CA LYS A 482 -20.26 8.49 -15.34
C LYS A 482 -19.33 8.86 -14.19
N THR A 483 -18.72 10.03 -14.27
CA THR A 483 -17.94 10.63 -13.19
C THR A 483 -18.83 11.60 -12.39
N LEU A 484 -18.74 11.51 -11.07
CA LEU A 484 -19.41 12.38 -10.12
C LEU A 484 -18.38 12.99 -9.19
N GLU A 485 -18.48 14.29 -8.94
CA GLU A 485 -17.54 15.03 -8.09
C GLU A 485 -18.29 15.71 -6.94
N PHE A 486 -17.74 15.60 -5.74
CA PHE A 486 -18.33 16.13 -4.52
C PHE A 486 -17.30 16.90 -3.68
N ALA A 487 -17.60 18.16 -3.37
CA ALA A 487 -16.73 18.99 -2.55
C ALA A 487 -16.86 18.65 -1.06
N ILE A 488 -15.78 18.12 -0.48
CA ILE A 488 -15.66 17.83 0.94
C ILE A 488 -15.03 19.05 1.66
N ASN A 489 -15.45 19.27 2.90
CA ASN A 489 -14.97 20.33 3.77
C ASN A 489 -14.46 19.71 5.08
N PRO A 490 -13.16 19.43 5.20
CA PRO A 490 -12.59 18.92 6.44
C PRO A 490 -12.74 19.93 7.57
N GLN A 491 -13.01 19.44 8.78
CA GLN A 491 -13.01 20.24 9.99
C GLN A 491 -11.62 20.19 10.66
N ALA A 492 -11.38 21.06 11.63
CA ALA A 492 -10.13 21.04 12.42
C ALA A 492 -9.85 19.65 13.04
N SER A 493 -10.89 18.94 13.47
CA SER A 493 -10.80 17.59 14.05
C SER A 493 -10.39 16.50 13.05
N ALA A 494 -10.39 16.80 11.74
CA ALA A 494 -9.96 15.91 10.66
C ALA A 494 -8.44 15.90 10.45
N MET A 495 -7.74 16.93 10.96
CA MET A 495 -6.29 17.09 10.79
C MET A 495 -5.53 16.02 11.58
N ARG A 496 -4.35 15.63 11.07
CA ARG A 496 -3.50 14.55 11.63
C ARG A 496 -4.24 13.21 11.69
N LYS A 497 -5.13 12.94 10.73
CA LYS A 497 -5.95 11.72 10.68
C LYS A 497 -6.23 11.31 9.25
N THR A 498 -6.37 10.00 9.09
CA THR A 498 -7.05 9.41 7.95
C THR A 498 -8.56 9.42 8.18
N ASN A 499 -9.29 9.97 7.22
CA ASN A 499 -10.75 10.12 7.28
C ASN A 499 -11.41 9.23 6.22
N PRO A 500 -12.02 8.09 6.57
CA PRO A 500 -12.66 7.20 5.60
C PRO A 500 -13.88 7.87 4.98
N VAL A 501 -14.18 7.59 3.71
CA VAL A 501 -15.38 8.07 3.01
C VAL A 501 -16.01 6.89 2.27
N ALA A 502 -17.20 6.47 2.69
CA ALA A 502 -17.89 5.35 2.07
C ALA A 502 -18.95 5.82 1.07
N LEU A 503 -19.10 5.07 -0.02
CA LEU A 503 -20.10 5.31 -1.05
C LEU A 503 -20.92 4.04 -1.27
N GLN A 504 -22.23 4.19 -1.38
CA GLN A 504 -23.17 3.07 -1.50
C GLN A 504 -24.16 3.37 -2.63
N PHE A 505 -24.08 2.62 -3.72
CA PHE A 505 -25.01 2.73 -4.84
C PHE A 505 -26.03 1.59 -4.79
N LYS A 506 -27.31 1.93 -4.76
CA LYS A 506 -28.43 0.97 -4.74
C LYS A 506 -29.25 1.10 -6.03
N TRP A 507 -29.43 0.00 -6.75
CA TRP A 507 -30.28 -0.07 -7.96
C TRP A 507 -31.17 -1.32 -7.92
N GLY A 508 -32.48 -1.13 -8.00
CA GLY A 508 -33.44 -2.22 -7.76
C GLY A 508 -33.25 -2.83 -6.36
N GLU A 509 -33.08 -4.15 -6.30
CA GLU A 509 -32.78 -4.90 -5.08
C GLU A 509 -31.27 -5.01 -4.80
N GLN A 510 -30.43 -4.60 -5.75
CA GLN A 510 -28.98 -4.71 -5.67
C GLN A 510 -28.35 -3.48 -5.01
N LYS A 511 -27.20 -3.70 -4.38
CA LYS A 511 -26.38 -2.66 -3.76
C LYS A 511 -24.91 -2.97 -4.00
N LYS A 512 -24.12 -1.96 -4.35
CA LYS A 512 -22.67 -2.00 -4.33
C LYS A 512 -22.12 -0.90 -3.45
N SER A 513 -20.98 -1.14 -2.84
CA SER A 513 -20.33 -0.16 -1.96
C SER A 513 -18.84 -0.14 -2.24
N THR A 514 -18.23 0.99 -1.97
CA THR A 514 -16.78 1.18 -2.00
C THR A 514 -16.41 2.19 -0.92
N VAL A 515 -15.12 2.30 -0.62
CA VAL A 515 -14.58 3.24 0.35
C VAL A 515 -13.31 3.85 -0.21
N THR A 516 -13.09 5.11 0.11
CA THR A 516 -11.83 5.81 -0.12
C THR A 516 -11.49 6.57 1.15
N MET A 517 -10.48 7.43 1.12
CA MET A 517 -10.08 8.21 2.27
C MET A 517 -9.67 9.62 1.88
N LEU A 518 -9.86 10.56 2.81
CA LEU A 518 -9.17 11.84 2.82
C LEU A 518 -8.13 11.82 3.94
N ASP A 519 -6.88 11.55 3.59
CA ASP A 519 -5.77 11.59 4.53
C ASP A 519 -5.21 13.02 4.67
N LEU A 520 -5.06 13.47 5.92
CA LEU A 520 -4.78 14.88 6.24
C LEU A 520 -3.62 15.03 7.23
N PRO A 521 -2.66 15.92 6.93
CA PRO A 521 -1.55 16.21 7.84
C PRO A 521 -2.02 17.01 9.06
N ARG A 522 -1.09 17.34 9.95
CA ARG A 522 -1.31 18.40 10.94
C ARG A 522 -1.60 19.71 10.22
N ALA A 523 -2.57 20.47 10.72
CA ALA A 523 -2.80 21.84 10.25
C ALA A 523 -1.60 22.75 10.58
N ILE A 524 -0.88 22.46 11.66
CA ILE A 524 0.35 23.15 12.06
C ILE A 524 1.42 22.08 12.28
N SER A 525 2.46 22.09 11.45
CA SER A 525 3.62 21.21 11.55
C SER A 525 4.82 22.03 12.00
N ALA A 526 5.55 21.54 13.01
CA ALA A 526 6.78 22.11 13.53
C ALA A 526 7.55 21.02 14.30
N HIS A 527 8.86 21.23 14.55
CA HIS A 527 9.62 20.35 15.43
C HIS A 527 8.95 20.29 16.80
N GLN A 528 8.63 19.09 17.27
CA GLN A 528 8.00 18.90 18.59
C GLN A 528 9.01 19.01 19.75
N LEU A 529 10.29 18.87 19.42
CA LEU A 529 11.41 19.01 20.33
C LEU A 529 12.49 19.80 19.58
N LEU A 530 12.91 20.94 20.10
CA LEU A 530 13.91 21.81 19.48
C LEU A 530 14.90 22.35 20.51
N TYR A 531 16.14 22.61 20.10
CA TYR A 531 17.12 23.30 20.92
C TYR A 531 17.82 24.43 20.15
N GLY A 532 18.15 25.51 20.84
CA GLY A 532 18.82 26.66 20.26
C GLY A 532 19.60 27.46 21.31
N HIS A 533 20.31 28.50 20.88
CA HIS A 533 21.04 29.39 21.79
C HIS A 533 20.41 30.78 21.84
N ALA A 534 20.50 31.41 23.01
CA ALA A 534 20.14 32.81 23.21
C ALA A 534 21.10 33.73 22.42
N PRO A 535 20.67 34.94 22.03
CA PRO A 535 19.36 35.54 22.31
C PRO A 535 18.27 35.19 21.29
N LYS A 536 18.55 34.35 20.27
CA LYS A 536 17.67 34.18 19.11
C LYS A 536 17.63 32.74 18.62
N VAL A 537 16.43 32.17 18.53
CA VAL A 537 16.19 30.81 17.99
C VAL A 537 15.32 30.89 16.74
N THR A 538 15.77 30.29 15.64
CA THR A 538 14.95 30.12 14.42
C THR A 538 14.00 28.93 14.60
N TYR A 539 12.73 29.15 14.34
CA TYR A 539 11.65 28.20 14.58
C TYR A 539 10.79 28.02 13.31
N PRO A 540 11.01 26.94 12.54
CA PRO A 540 10.24 26.68 11.32
C PRO A 540 8.83 26.16 11.65
N VAL A 541 7.86 26.57 10.85
CA VAL A 541 6.44 26.20 10.97
C VAL A 541 5.85 26.04 9.58
N THR A 542 5.13 24.95 9.35
CA THR A 542 4.34 24.76 8.14
C THR A 542 2.86 24.75 8.45
N ILE A 543 2.08 25.52 7.70
CA ILE A 543 0.64 25.63 7.89
C ILE A 543 -0.10 25.02 6.71
N HIS A 544 -0.85 23.95 6.96
CA HIS A 544 -1.76 23.35 5.98
C HIS A 544 -3.14 24.00 6.07
N ASN A 545 -3.60 24.62 4.98
CA ASN A 545 -4.86 25.36 4.97
C ASN A 545 -6.04 24.45 4.62
N PHE A 546 -6.84 24.13 5.64
CA PHE A 546 -8.08 23.38 5.49
C PHE A 546 -9.34 24.26 5.38
N THR A 547 -9.17 25.58 5.35
CA THR A 547 -10.26 26.57 5.34
C THR A 547 -10.39 27.28 3.99
N ASP A 548 -11.48 28.00 3.78
CA ASP A 548 -11.67 28.86 2.59
C ASP A 548 -10.92 30.19 2.68
N LYS A 549 -10.28 30.51 3.82
CA LYS A 549 -9.54 31.76 4.00
C LYS A 549 -8.17 31.62 3.35
N LYS A 550 -7.89 32.44 2.34
CA LYS A 550 -6.58 32.46 1.68
C LYS A 550 -5.47 33.09 2.53
N THR A 551 -5.83 34.01 3.41
CA THR A 551 -4.89 34.72 4.29
C THR A 551 -5.40 34.70 5.73
N PHE A 552 -4.53 34.38 6.68
CA PHE A 552 -4.87 34.24 8.10
C PHE A 552 -3.63 34.49 8.98
N PRO A 553 -3.82 34.94 10.23
CA PRO A 553 -2.71 35.13 11.16
C PRO A 553 -2.21 33.80 11.70
N VAL A 554 -0.89 33.69 11.85
CA VAL A 554 -0.20 32.62 12.58
C VAL A 554 0.48 33.27 13.76
N LYS A 555 -0.01 32.96 14.97
CA LYS A 555 0.51 33.49 16.22
C LYS A 555 1.43 32.46 16.87
N VAL A 556 2.57 32.92 17.37
CA VAL A 556 3.51 32.12 18.16
C VAL A 556 3.66 32.76 19.54
N ASP A 557 3.30 32.02 20.58
CA ASP A 557 3.51 32.38 21.97
C ASP A 557 4.53 31.40 22.59
N VAL A 558 5.61 31.93 23.16
CA VAL A 558 6.58 31.15 23.92
C VAL A 558 6.27 31.33 25.40
N VAL A 559 6.00 30.22 26.10
CA VAL A 559 5.67 30.23 27.52
C VAL A 559 6.71 29.48 28.33
N ASP A 560 6.90 29.89 29.57
CA ASP A 560 7.75 29.20 30.54
C ASP A 560 7.27 27.75 30.76
N LYS A 561 8.16 26.75 30.69
CA LYS A 561 7.80 25.33 30.85
C LYS A 561 7.17 25.05 32.22
N ASN A 562 7.68 25.69 33.28
CA ASN A 562 7.24 25.47 34.65
C ASN A 562 6.06 26.38 35.05
N ASN A 563 5.81 27.44 34.28
CA ASN A 563 4.66 28.31 34.47
C ASN A 563 4.00 28.65 33.11
N PRO A 564 3.10 27.79 32.59
CA PRO A 564 2.46 27.99 31.29
C PRO A 564 1.59 29.26 31.14
N LYS A 565 1.33 30.00 32.24
CA LYS A 565 0.65 31.30 32.23
C LYS A 565 1.60 32.47 31.96
N LYS A 566 2.91 32.27 32.16
CA LYS A 566 3.94 33.28 31.92
C LYS A 566 4.38 33.22 30.46
N VAL A 567 3.88 34.16 29.66
CA VAL A 567 4.32 34.37 28.28
C VAL A 567 5.65 35.14 28.31
N ILE A 568 6.64 34.60 27.61
CA ILE A 568 8.01 35.14 27.53
C ILE A 568 8.18 35.95 26.25
N TYR A 569 7.64 35.45 25.14
CA TYR A 569 7.73 36.07 23.83
C TYR A 569 6.44 35.82 23.05
N THR A 570 6.01 36.81 22.27
CA THR A 570 4.86 36.68 21.36
C THR A 570 5.21 37.33 20.03
N THR A 571 4.90 36.64 18.95
CA THR A 571 4.96 37.20 17.60
C THR A 571 3.80 36.69 16.75
N SER A 572 3.52 37.39 15.65
CA SER A 572 2.49 36.98 14.71
C SER A 572 2.90 37.38 13.30
N LYS A 573 2.72 36.48 12.34
CA LYS A 573 2.91 36.75 10.91
C LYS A 573 1.64 36.41 10.14
N SER A 574 1.40 37.12 9.05
CA SER A 574 0.31 36.76 8.13
C SER A 574 0.78 35.61 7.23
N CYS A 575 0.02 34.52 7.18
CA CYS A 575 0.24 33.41 6.26
C CYS A 575 -0.71 33.50 5.08
N THR A 576 -0.23 33.21 3.88
CA THR A 576 -1.05 33.07 2.67
C THR A 576 -0.88 31.66 2.11
N ALA A 577 -1.98 30.91 2.02
CA ALA A 577 -2.01 29.55 1.48
C ALA A 577 -3.38 29.31 0.80
N GLY A 578 -3.40 28.63 -0.34
CA GLY A 578 -4.65 28.18 -0.97
C GLY A 578 -5.34 27.10 -0.12
N LYS A 579 -6.66 26.90 -0.32
CA LYS A 579 -7.35 25.76 0.30
C LYS A 579 -6.72 24.46 -0.20
N ALA A 580 -6.54 23.49 0.70
CA ALA A 580 -5.87 22.21 0.46
C ALA A 580 -4.38 22.31 0.10
N THR A 581 -3.75 23.47 0.26
CA THR A 581 -2.30 23.64 0.11
C THR A 581 -1.67 24.03 1.45
N PHE A 582 -0.35 24.04 1.50
CA PHE A 582 0.40 24.49 2.68
C PHE A 582 1.42 25.57 2.32
N THR A 583 1.91 26.25 3.36
CA THR A 583 2.98 27.26 3.24
C THR A 583 3.95 27.09 4.41
N ASP A 584 5.24 27.07 4.09
CA ASP A 584 6.32 27.08 5.08
C ASP A 584 6.60 28.52 5.55
N MET A 585 6.83 28.65 6.84
CA MET A 585 7.12 29.91 7.53
C MET A 585 8.30 29.70 8.48
N SER A 586 9.00 30.77 8.80
CA SER A 586 10.04 30.77 9.81
C SER A 586 9.84 31.94 10.77
N PHE A 587 10.01 31.68 12.06
CA PHE A 587 9.94 32.68 13.13
C PHE A 587 11.29 32.79 13.82
N ASP A 588 11.65 34.01 14.14
CA ASP A 588 12.85 34.33 14.90
C ASP A 588 12.41 34.68 16.31
N LEU A 589 12.67 33.79 17.26
CA LEU A 589 12.22 33.91 18.65
C LEU A 589 13.34 34.54 19.48
N GLU A 590 13.11 35.76 19.99
CA GLU A 590 14.05 36.43 20.87
C GLU A 590 13.84 35.96 22.31
N LEU A 591 14.72 35.08 22.79
CA LEU A 591 14.55 34.35 24.04
C LEU A 591 15.85 34.35 24.86
N PRO A 592 15.77 34.57 26.18
CA PRO A 592 16.89 34.24 27.07
C PRO A 592 17.03 32.72 27.21
N ALA A 593 18.18 32.27 27.69
CA ALA A 593 18.37 30.86 28.01
C ALA A 593 17.32 30.38 29.05
N GLY A 594 16.80 29.18 28.86
CA GLY A 594 15.72 28.63 29.65
C GLY A 594 14.96 27.52 28.94
N ASN A 595 13.93 27.02 29.63
CA ASN A 595 13.11 25.89 29.18
C ASN A 595 11.68 26.38 28.92
N TYR A 596 11.19 26.14 27.70
CA TYR A 596 9.94 26.71 27.22
C TYR A 596 9.06 25.67 26.53
N ASN A 597 7.78 26.04 26.39
CA ASN A 597 6.87 25.46 25.42
C ASN A 597 6.53 26.53 24.37
N VAL A 598 6.48 26.15 23.09
CA VAL A 598 6.11 27.05 21.99
C VAL A 598 4.70 26.69 21.52
N LYS A 599 3.77 27.63 21.64
CA LYS A 599 2.39 27.49 21.19
C LYS A 599 2.22 28.22 19.86
N VAL A 600 1.91 27.45 18.82
CA VAL A 600 1.58 28.00 17.51
C VAL A 600 0.08 27.87 17.28
N SER A 601 -0.59 28.97 16.99
CA SER A 601 -2.04 29.02 16.76
C SER A 601 -2.35 29.59 15.38
N ALA A 602 -3.20 28.88 14.63
CA ALA A 602 -3.70 29.30 13.32
C ALA A 602 -5.06 28.64 13.06
N MET A 603 -5.99 29.32 12.40
CA MET A 603 -7.28 28.73 11.95
C MET A 603 -8.09 27.99 13.03
N GLY A 604 -7.96 28.39 14.31
CA GLY A 604 -8.67 27.76 15.43
C GLY A 604 -8.06 26.44 15.92
N VAL A 605 -6.85 26.09 15.47
CA VAL A 605 -6.06 24.97 15.99
C VAL A 605 -4.79 25.47 16.68
N GLU A 606 -4.25 24.64 17.58
CA GLU A 606 -3.01 24.91 18.30
C GLU A 606 -2.07 23.70 18.19
N ASN A 607 -0.77 23.96 18.04
CA ASN A 607 0.30 22.99 18.22
C ASN A 607 1.21 23.49 19.36
N ILE A 608 1.55 22.61 20.30
CA ILE A 608 2.49 22.89 21.38
C ILE A 608 3.72 22.01 21.20
N SER A 609 4.90 22.62 21.18
CA SER A 609 6.19 21.92 21.15
C SER A 609 7.08 22.31 22.33
N GLN A 610 8.08 21.48 22.60
CA GLN A 610 9.09 21.70 23.62
C GLN A 610 10.32 22.40 23.03
N LEU A 611 10.81 23.45 23.69
CA LEU A 611 11.99 24.21 23.28
C LEU A 611 12.97 24.40 24.45
N GLY A 612 14.21 23.97 24.28
CA GLY A 612 15.32 24.35 25.15
C GLY A 612 16.14 25.49 24.55
N VAL A 613 16.55 26.46 25.37
CA VAL A 613 17.43 27.56 24.94
C VAL A 613 18.66 27.61 25.84
N GLY A 614 19.83 27.34 25.27
CA GLY A 614 21.13 27.43 25.94
C GLY A 614 21.75 28.83 25.91
N GLN A 615 22.84 28.98 26.66
CA GLN A 615 23.71 30.14 26.55
C GLN A 615 24.65 29.98 25.34
N ALA A 616 24.97 31.10 24.69
CA ALA A 616 25.94 31.12 23.59
C ALA A 616 27.38 30.97 24.13
N GLU A 617 27.87 29.73 24.17
CA GLU A 617 29.16 29.38 24.76
C GLU A 617 29.90 28.30 23.95
N GLY A 618 31.22 28.24 24.15
CA GLY A 618 32.11 27.32 23.44
C GLY A 618 32.53 27.85 22.07
N LYS A 619 33.40 27.09 21.38
CA LYS A 619 34.00 27.47 20.09
C LYS A 619 34.18 26.23 19.20
N PRO A 620 33.11 25.71 18.59
CA PRO A 620 33.25 24.65 17.62
C PRO A 620 33.78 25.20 16.28
N TYR A 621 34.36 24.31 15.50
CA TYR A 621 34.83 24.58 14.14
C TYR A 621 34.18 23.61 13.17
N LEU A 622 34.04 24.06 11.93
CA LEU A 622 33.55 23.26 10.82
C LEU A 622 34.50 23.39 9.64
N TYR A 623 34.89 22.24 9.10
CA TYR A 623 35.81 22.12 7.97
C TYR A 623 35.15 21.32 6.85
N GLU A 624 35.44 21.71 5.62
CA GLU A 624 35.15 20.92 4.42
C GLU A 624 36.45 20.21 4.01
N VAL A 625 36.39 18.89 3.84
CA VAL A 625 37.57 18.06 3.57
C VAL A 625 37.18 16.83 2.75
N ASP A 626 37.92 16.55 1.68
CA ASP A 626 37.80 15.29 0.93
C ASP A 626 38.71 14.25 1.59
N LEU A 627 38.16 13.42 2.47
CA LEU A 627 38.93 12.51 3.32
C LEU A 627 39.40 11.25 2.57
N ASN A 628 38.67 10.82 1.55
CA ASN A 628 38.94 9.60 0.79
C ASN A 628 39.45 9.86 -0.65
N SER A 629 39.58 11.14 -1.04
CA SER A 629 40.03 11.58 -2.36
C SER A 629 39.09 11.16 -3.51
N ASP A 630 37.78 11.08 -3.26
CA ASP A 630 36.77 10.74 -4.26
C ASP A 630 36.11 11.96 -4.95
N GLY A 631 36.47 13.18 -4.52
CA GLY A 631 35.95 14.44 -5.02
C GLY A 631 34.60 14.86 -4.42
N ILE A 632 34.05 14.10 -3.48
CA ILE A 632 32.91 14.48 -2.64
C ILE A 632 33.46 14.95 -1.30
N MET A 633 32.92 16.07 -0.81
CA MET A 633 33.40 16.65 0.44
C MET A 633 32.72 16.02 1.65
N GLU A 634 33.51 15.69 2.66
CA GLU A 634 33.06 15.48 4.02
C GLU A 634 33.08 16.77 4.83
N TYR A 635 32.21 16.83 5.84
CA TYR A 635 32.09 17.98 6.71
C TYR A 635 32.44 17.59 8.14
N ARG A 636 33.59 18.08 8.63
CA ARG A 636 34.09 17.80 9.97
C ARG A 636 33.69 18.91 10.93
N MET A 637 32.88 18.58 11.93
CA MET A 637 32.52 19.48 13.03
C MET A 637 33.26 19.08 14.29
N GLU A 638 33.84 20.01 15.02
CA GLU A 638 34.69 19.68 16.17
C GLU A 638 34.57 20.73 17.28
N ASN A 639 34.55 20.29 18.54
CA ASN A 639 34.66 21.14 19.73
C ASN A 639 35.57 20.47 20.78
N ASP A 640 35.61 20.96 22.01
CA ASP A 640 36.49 20.40 23.06
C ASP A 640 36.12 18.95 23.47
N SER A 641 34.89 18.51 23.23
CA SER A 641 34.37 17.20 23.66
C SER A 641 34.39 16.15 22.55
N VAL A 642 34.06 16.54 21.32
CA VAL A 642 33.80 15.60 20.23
C VAL A 642 34.35 16.07 18.89
N GLN A 643 34.60 15.10 18.00
CA GLN A 643 34.81 15.31 16.57
C GLN A 643 33.77 14.49 15.80
N ILE A 644 33.03 15.16 14.93
CA ILE A 644 31.95 14.59 14.13
C ILE A 644 32.35 14.68 12.65
N THR A 645 32.21 13.59 11.91
CA THR A 645 32.36 13.61 10.45
C THR A 645 31.01 13.32 9.80
N LEU A 646 30.58 14.22 8.92
CA LEU A 646 29.37 14.06 8.12
C LEU A 646 29.74 13.69 6.69
N LEU A 647 29.00 12.75 6.09
CA LEU A 647 29.06 12.48 4.66
C LEU A 647 27.90 13.19 3.95
N ALA A 648 28.20 13.85 2.82
CA ALA A 648 27.17 14.29 1.90
C ALA A 648 26.40 13.10 1.30
N THR A 649 27.04 11.93 1.17
CA THR A 649 26.38 10.68 0.77
C THR A 649 25.41 10.20 1.85
N GLY A 650 24.12 10.22 1.55
CA GLY A 650 23.03 9.88 2.46
C GLY A 650 22.74 10.91 3.54
N ALA A 651 23.44 12.06 3.53
CA ALA A 651 23.39 13.07 4.59
C ALA A 651 23.44 12.45 5.99
N ARG A 652 24.58 11.85 6.35
CA ARG A 652 24.72 11.03 7.56
C ARG A 652 25.87 11.48 8.44
N VAL A 653 25.80 11.15 9.72
CA VAL A 653 26.94 11.25 10.64
C VAL A 653 27.71 9.94 10.57
N ILE A 654 28.86 9.87 9.89
CA ILE A 654 29.62 8.61 9.79
C ILE A 654 30.52 8.37 11.00
N GLU A 655 30.97 9.44 11.66
CA GLU A 655 31.81 9.35 12.86
C GLU A 655 31.26 10.28 13.94
N TYR A 656 31.24 9.76 15.17
CA TYR A 656 31.02 10.52 16.39
C TYR A 656 32.11 10.11 17.38
N ILE A 657 33.23 10.84 17.37
CA ILE A 657 34.41 10.53 18.18
C ILE A 657 34.35 11.31 19.49
N ILE A 658 34.44 10.60 20.61
CA ILE A 658 34.54 11.18 21.96
C ILE A 658 36.01 11.38 22.29
N LYS A 659 36.46 12.64 22.32
CA LYS A 659 37.89 12.99 22.47
C LYS A 659 38.52 12.51 23.76
N SER A 660 37.76 12.46 24.86
CA SER A 660 38.27 11.99 26.15
C SER A 660 38.56 10.48 26.18
N LYS A 661 38.04 9.73 25.22
CA LYS A 661 38.20 8.28 25.08
C LYS A 661 38.96 7.88 23.82
N ASP A 662 39.10 8.79 22.86
CA ASP A 662 39.66 8.52 21.53
C ASP A 662 38.93 7.37 20.82
N ASP A 663 37.60 7.38 20.92
CA ASP A 663 36.75 6.29 20.45
C ASP A 663 35.50 6.79 19.75
N ASN A 664 35.03 6.03 18.75
CA ASN A 664 33.87 6.32 17.92
C ASN A 664 32.70 5.44 18.36
N VAL A 665 31.56 6.06 18.71
CA VAL A 665 30.39 5.32 19.24
C VAL A 665 29.47 4.73 18.18
N LEU A 666 29.76 5.00 16.90
CA LEU A 666 28.93 4.55 15.79
C LEU A 666 29.65 3.46 15.00
N PHE A 667 28.93 2.42 14.58
CA PHE A 667 29.43 1.46 13.60
C PHE A 667 29.87 2.21 12.35
N LYS A 668 31.03 1.86 11.79
CA LYS A 668 31.58 2.53 10.61
C LYS A 668 32.19 1.52 9.65
N LEU A 669 31.71 1.53 8.41
CA LEU A 669 32.26 0.74 7.32
C LEU A 669 32.89 1.62 6.23
N TRP A 670 32.34 2.81 5.97
CA TRP A 670 32.94 3.76 5.03
C TRP A 670 34.38 4.17 5.44
N PRO A 671 35.31 4.40 4.49
CA PRO A 671 35.16 4.32 3.04
C PRO A 671 35.34 2.90 2.49
N GLU A 672 35.57 1.93 3.36
CA GLU A 672 35.62 0.52 2.97
C GLU A 672 34.23 0.05 2.50
N LYS A 673 34.24 -1.07 1.79
CA LYS A 673 33.04 -1.70 1.27
C LYS A 673 33.00 -3.16 1.70
N ALA A 674 31.81 -3.68 1.91
CA ALA A 674 31.61 -5.08 2.23
C ALA A 674 32.16 -5.98 1.12
N ALA A 675 32.56 -7.19 1.50
CA ALA A 675 33.08 -8.18 0.58
C ALA A 675 32.10 -8.50 -0.58
N ASP A 676 30.79 -8.33 -0.35
CA ASP A 676 29.72 -8.57 -1.32
C ASP A 676 29.20 -7.30 -2.03
N ASP A 677 29.90 -6.15 -1.94
CA ASP A 677 29.47 -4.87 -2.56
C ASP A 677 29.15 -4.99 -4.07
N LYS A 678 29.81 -5.92 -4.75
CA LYS A 678 29.62 -6.20 -6.19
C LYS A 678 28.50 -7.19 -6.50
N ARG A 679 27.74 -7.68 -5.52
CA ARG A 679 26.61 -8.60 -5.73
C ARG A 679 25.57 -7.94 -6.64
N SER A 680 24.97 -8.72 -7.55
CA SER A 680 23.92 -8.20 -8.44
C SER A 680 22.77 -7.61 -7.64
N PHE A 681 22.31 -6.43 -8.06
CA PHE A 681 21.23 -5.67 -7.41
C PHE A 681 21.49 -5.31 -5.95
N ARG A 682 22.76 -5.25 -5.49
CA ARG A 682 23.11 -4.96 -4.10
C ARG A 682 22.41 -3.71 -3.53
N LYS A 683 22.37 -2.62 -4.30
CA LYS A 683 21.72 -1.35 -3.94
C LYS A 683 20.19 -1.43 -3.79
N ARG A 684 19.55 -2.53 -4.23
CA ARG A 684 18.12 -2.81 -3.99
C ARG A 684 17.89 -3.57 -2.68
N GLY A 685 18.95 -4.12 -2.09
CA GLY A 685 18.96 -4.68 -0.75
C GLY A 685 19.37 -3.61 0.27
N TYR A 686 19.47 -4.00 1.54
CA TYR A 686 19.90 -3.11 2.60
C TYR A 686 21.40 -3.22 2.83
N TYR A 687 22.13 -2.10 2.87
CA TYR A 687 23.54 -2.08 3.26
C TYR A 687 23.90 -0.78 3.99
N PRO A 688 24.22 -0.85 5.30
CA PRO A 688 24.68 0.33 6.01
C PRO A 688 26.13 0.65 5.63
N TYR A 689 26.43 1.94 5.45
CA TYR A 689 27.80 2.44 5.51
C TYR A 689 28.27 2.65 6.95
N GLY A 690 27.33 2.64 7.90
CA GLY A 690 27.52 2.97 9.30
C GLY A 690 27.17 4.42 9.61
N GLY A 691 27.19 4.72 10.91
CA GLY A 691 26.90 6.04 11.43
C GLY A 691 25.46 6.22 11.93
N PHE A 692 25.00 7.46 11.87
CA PHE A 692 23.59 7.83 11.98
C PHE A 692 22.99 7.94 10.57
N GLU A 693 22.29 6.89 10.15
CA GLU A 693 21.59 6.82 8.86
C GLU A 693 20.08 7.07 9.06
N ASP A 694 19.27 6.95 8.01
CA ASP A 694 17.82 6.81 8.15
C ASP A 694 17.30 5.67 7.30
N PHE A 695 16.16 5.14 7.69
CA PHE A 695 15.33 4.28 6.84
C PHE A 695 14.21 5.07 6.21
N LEU A 696 14.21 5.09 4.89
CA LEU A 696 13.18 5.67 4.06
C LEU A 696 12.90 4.69 2.91
N GLY A 697 12.17 3.63 3.23
CA GLY A 697 12.16 2.42 2.41
C GLY A 697 13.31 1.47 2.77
N GLN A 698 13.25 0.20 2.38
CA GLN A 698 14.38 -0.75 2.48
C GLN A 698 14.66 -1.26 1.07
N GLY A 699 15.81 -1.05 0.42
CA GLY A 699 17.15 -0.61 0.85
C GLY A 699 17.43 0.88 1.02
N SER A 700 16.42 1.67 1.36
CA SER A 700 16.49 3.09 1.73
C SER A 700 16.86 4.06 0.60
N MET A 701 15.92 4.98 0.31
CA MET A 701 15.96 5.93 -0.80
C MET A 701 17.21 6.82 -0.78
N GLU A 702 17.68 7.18 0.41
CA GLU A 702 18.76 8.13 0.64
C GLU A 702 20.16 7.54 0.63
N THR A 703 20.29 6.25 0.93
CA THR A 703 21.55 5.71 1.44
C THR A 703 22.74 5.93 0.49
N HIS A 704 22.51 5.91 -0.82
CA HIS A 704 23.57 6.04 -1.83
C HIS A 704 23.59 7.38 -2.57
N ARG A 705 22.76 8.36 -2.18
CA ARG A 705 22.65 9.64 -2.89
C ARG A 705 23.59 10.68 -2.28
N VAL A 706 24.30 11.42 -3.13
CA VAL A 706 25.05 12.62 -2.70
C VAL A 706 24.08 13.79 -2.56
N TYR A 707 24.03 14.39 -1.37
CA TYR A 707 23.20 15.55 -1.06
C TYR A 707 23.92 16.83 -1.41
N ASP A 708 23.16 17.87 -1.76
CA ASP A 708 23.66 19.24 -1.82
C ASP A 708 23.88 19.76 -0.40
N ALA A 709 25.10 20.19 -0.09
CA ALA A 709 25.51 20.60 1.25
C ALA A 709 25.81 22.11 1.29
N GLU A 710 25.26 22.79 2.29
CA GLU A 710 25.42 24.22 2.52
C GLU A 710 25.88 24.47 3.98
N ILE A 711 27.03 25.10 4.14
CA ILE A 711 27.50 25.58 5.45
C ILE A 711 26.68 26.80 5.85
N LEU A 712 25.77 26.64 6.82
CA LEU A 712 24.95 27.73 7.34
C LEU A 712 25.70 28.56 8.40
N LYS A 713 26.63 27.94 9.13
CA LYS A 713 27.47 28.60 10.14
C LYS A 713 28.77 27.83 10.35
N MET A 714 29.90 28.45 10.03
CA MET A 714 31.24 27.82 10.08
C MET A 714 31.94 27.95 11.44
N GLU A 715 31.59 28.96 12.24
CA GLU A 715 32.20 29.24 13.55
C GLU A 715 31.21 29.98 14.48
N GLY A 716 31.52 30.04 15.78
CA GLY A 716 30.75 30.76 16.79
C GLY A 716 30.56 29.94 18.06
N ASP A 717 29.39 30.02 18.67
CA ASP A 717 28.92 29.20 19.80
C ASP A 717 28.32 27.85 19.36
N TYR A 718 28.08 27.68 18.05
CA TYR A 718 27.70 26.44 17.39
C TYR A 718 28.09 26.53 15.91
N VAL A 719 28.27 25.38 15.26
CA VAL A 719 28.44 25.27 13.81
C VAL A 719 27.27 24.51 13.20
N ARG A 720 26.99 24.75 11.92
CA ARG A 720 25.79 24.23 11.26
C ARG A 720 25.99 23.97 9.77
N VAL A 721 25.57 22.80 9.33
CA VAL A 721 25.50 22.39 7.92
C VAL A 721 24.09 21.94 7.60
N LYS A 722 23.58 22.35 6.44
CA LYS A 722 22.35 21.83 5.84
C LYS A 722 22.72 20.89 4.71
N MET A 723 22.05 19.76 4.61
CA MET A 723 22.15 18.84 3.47
C MET A 723 20.76 18.60 2.92
N SER A 724 20.57 18.77 1.61
CA SER A 724 19.27 18.63 0.97
C SER A 724 19.33 17.88 -0.35
N THR A 725 18.22 17.25 -0.71
CA THR A 725 18.05 16.57 -1.99
C THR A 725 16.58 16.52 -2.37
N ASP A 726 16.32 16.23 -3.64
CA ASP A 726 15.00 15.96 -4.18
C ASP A 726 15.02 14.60 -4.90
N TYR A 727 14.13 13.70 -4.50
CA TYR A 727 13.89 12.43 -5.18
C TYR A 727 12.57 12.49 -5.93
N PHE A 728 12.65 12.92 -7.19
CA PHE A 728 11.50 12.98 -8.09
C PHE A 728 10.34 13.79 -7.49
N GLY A 729 10.61 14.87 -6.77
CA GLY A 729 9.61 15.71 -6.09
C GLY A 729 9.34 15.32 -4.63
N ASN A 730 10.08 14.37 -4.05
CA ASN A 730 10.14 14.15 -2.61
C ASN A 730 11.38 14.85 -2.05
N ARG A 731 11.18 15.98 -1.38
CA ARG A 731 12.27 16.78 -0.81
C ARG A 731 12.61 16.29 0.59
N LEU A 732 13.90 16.08 0.82
CA LEU A 732 14.47 15.77 2.13
C LEU A 732 15.56 16.79 2.47
N GLU A 733 15.47 17.36 3.64
CA GLU A 733 16.45 18.29 4.20
C GLU A 733 16.83 17.86 5.61
N LYS A 734 18.13 17.87 5.89
CA LYS A 734 18.70 17.67 7.22
C LYS A 734 19.56 18.86 7.60
N ILE A 735 19.43 19.33 8.83
CA ILE A 735 20.33 20.35 9.40
C ILE A 735 21.04 19.75 10.59
N PHE A 736 22.37 19.73 10.51
CA PHE A 736 23.27 19.25 11.56
C PHE A 736 23.79 20.45 12.34
N THR A 737 23.63 20.45 13.66
CA THR A 737 24.15 21.50 14.55
C THR A 737 25.00 20.89 15.66
N LEU A 738 26.30 21.25 15.71
CA LEU A 738 27.17 20.94 16.84
C LEU A 738 27.31 22.18 17.74
N TYR A 739 26.92 22.05 19.01
CA TYR A 739 26.99 23.14 19.99
C TYR A 739 28.38 23.19 20.64
N GLY A 740 28.88 24.40 20.92
CA GLY A 740 30.28 24.61 21.29
C GLY A 740 30.69 24.10 22.66
N ASN A 741 29.78 24.14 23.64
CA ASN A 741 30.06 23.84 25.04
C ASN A 741 29.58 22.45 25.49
N SER A 742 29.30 21.53 24.56
CA SER A 742 28.77 20.21 24.88
C SER A 742 29.00 19.21 23.75
N PRO A 743 28.97 17.90 24.00
CA PRO A 743 28.97 16.90 22.93
C PRO A 743 27.67 16.90 22.09
N LEU A 744 26.63 17.66 22.46
CA LEU A 744 25.33 17.63 21.79
C LEU A 744 25.43 17.93 20.29
N LEU A 745 25.03 16.94 19.49
CA LEU A 745 24.77 17.07 18.07
C LEU A 745 23.26 16.97 17.83
N GLU A 746 22.70 17.95 17.17
CA GLU A 746 21.30 17.96 16.74
C GLU A 746 21.21 17.64 15.24
N VAL A 747 20.24 16.80 14.88
CA VAL A 747 19.83 16.53 13.51
C VAL A 747 18.36 16.94 13.36
N GLN A 748 18.11 18.00 12.61
CA GLN A 748 16.75 18.46 12.28
C GLN A 748 16.36 17.94 10.90
N PHE A 749 15.19 17.33 10.78
CA PHE A 749 14.63 16.84 9.53
C PHE A 749 13.49 17.75 9.07
N ALA A 750 13.44 18.06 7.77
CA ALA A 750 12.28 18.60 7.09
C ALA A 750 11.99 17.76 5.83
N LEU A 751 10.80 17.16 5.77
CA LEU A 751 10.39 16.24 4.70
C LEU A 751 9.14 16.78 4.00
N THR A 752 9.18 16.90 2.68
CA THR A 752 8.02 17.26 1.84
C THR A 752 7.82 16.16 0.80
N PHE A 753 6.96 15.20 1.10
CA PHE A 753 6.77 13.99 0.31
C PHE A 753 5.45 14.02 -0.46
N LYS A 754 5.49 13.51 -1.69
CA LYS A 754 4.31 13.36 -2.56
C LYS A 754 3.88 11.90 -2.71
N ASN A 755 4.80 10.96 -2.52
CA ASN A 755 4.60 9.53 -2.69
C ASN A 755 4.04 8.91 -1.39
N PRO A 756 2.81 8.37 -1.39
CA PRO A 756 2.16 7.85 -0.18
C PRO A 756 2.75 6.51 0.30
N GLU A 757 3.48 5.78 -0.54
CA GLU A 757 4.14 4.52 -0.19
C GLU A 757 5.41 4.71 0.65
N ALA A 758 6.04 5.89 0.60
CA ALA A 758 7.15 6.29 1.46
C ALA A 758 6.60 7.00 2.70
N ASN A 759 6.16 6.21 3.67
CA ASN A 759 5.24 6.61 4.74
C ASN A 759 5.81 6.48 6.15
N VAL A 760 7.00 5.90 6.33
CA VAL A 760 7.68 5.81 7.64
C VAL A 760 9.15 6.16 7.46
N LEU A 761 9.64 7.06 8.30
CA LEU A 761 11.04 7.40 8.49
C LEU A 761 11.57 6.64 9.70
N GLY A 762 12.72 5.98 9.60
CA GLY A 762 13.42 5.36 10.72
C GLY A 762 14.82 5.94 10.90
N PRO A 763 15.01 7.09 11.56
CA PRO A 763 16.35 7.61 11.89
C PRO A 763 17.09 6.58 12.73
N GLN A 764 18.35 6.28 12.42
CA GLN A 764 19.03 5.11 12.96
C GLN A 764 20.49 5.41 13.33
N PRO A 765 20.80 5.76 14.59
CA PRO A 765 22.14 5.53 15.10
C PRO A 765 22.44 4.03 15.08
N ILE A 766 23.46 3.66 14.32
CA ILE A 766 24.01 2.31 14.29
C ILE A 766 25.20 2.31 15.25
N LEU A 767 25.04 1.63 16.38
CA LEU A 767 25.98 1.63 17.48
C LEU A 767 26.95 0.45 17.38
N GLU A 768 28.22 0.77 17.61
CA GLU A 768 29.32 -0.14 17.92
C GLU A 768 30.11 0.59 19.00
N LEU A 769 29.90 0.18 20.26
CA LEU A 769 30.51 0.86 21.40
C LEU A 769 31.78 0.12 21.81
N GLY A 770 32.81 0.87 22.18
CA GLY A 770 34.09 0.32 22.57
C GLY A 770 34.86 -0.34 21.42
N ALA A 771 35.94 -1.03 21.79
CA ALA A 771 36.81 -1.70 20.81
C ALA A 771 36.15 -2.91 20.10
N ARG A 772 35.02 -3.40 20.61
CA ARG A 772 34.27 -4.51 20.03
C ARG A 772 32.81 -4.49 20.50
N HIS A 773 31.88 -4.55 19.56
CA HIS A 773 30.47 -4.76 19.88
C HIS A 773 30.20 -6.18 20.44
N TRP A 774 29.88 -6.29 21.73
CA TRP A 774 29.74 -7.59 22.41
C TRP A 774 28.93 -7.51 23.72
N THR A 775 28.96 -8.55 24.55
CA THR A 775 28.10 -8.72 25.74
C THR A 775 28.27 -7.66 26.85
N GLU A 776 29.37 -6.91 26.81
CA GLU A 776 29.62 -5.72 27.63
C GLU A 776 28.71 -4.53 27.28
N ASP A 777 28.10 -4.55 26.09
CA ASP A 777 27.15 -3.53 25.66
C ASP A 777 25.79 -3.72 26.33
N VAL A 778 25.42 -2.70 27.12
CA VAL A 778 24.13 -2.59 27.80
C VAL A 778 23.32 -1.47 27.19
N PHE A 779 22.12 -1.78 26.75
CA PHE A 779 21.18 -0.82 26.23
C PHE A 779 20.05 -0.56 27.20
N THR A 780 19.77 0.71 27.45
CA THR A 780 18.73 1.14 28.39
C THR A 780 17.61 1.87 27.67
N VAL A 781 16.36 1.45 27.94
CA VAL A 781 15.16 1.98 27.29
C VAL A 781 14.08 2.31 28.35
N PRO A 782 13.52 3.53 28.36
CA PRO A 782 12.39 3.92 29.23
C PRO A 782 11.05 3.49 28.62
N GLU A 783 10.65 2.23 28.82
CA GLU A 783 9.33 1.72 28.42
C GLU A 783 8.22 2.23 29.36
N LYS A 784 6.96 2.02 28.97
CA LYS A 784 5.78 2.47 29.73
C LYS A 784 5.73 2.00 31.19
N ASP A 785 6.22 0.80 31.46
CA ASP A 785 6.20 0.15 32.77
C ASP A 785 7.48 0.38 33.58
N GLY A 786 8.53 0.95 32.99
CA GLY A 786 9.76 1.24 33.71
C GLY A 786 10.99 1.38 32.81
N LEU A 787 12.13 1.45 33.48
CA LEU A 787 13.43 1.44 32.83
C LEU A 787 13.89 -0.01 32.67
N HIS A 788 14.21 -0.41 31.44
CA HIS A 788 14.67 -1.78 31.14
C HIS A 788 16.05 -1.77 30.52
N GLU A 789 16.81 -2.82 30.84
CA GLU A 789 18.15 -3.07 30.30
C GLU A 789 18.13 -4.29 29.39
N TYR A 790 18.81 -4.16 28.25
CA TYR A 790 19.01 -5.19 27.24
C TYR A 790 20.50 -5.35 27.00
N ARG A 791 20.97 -6.58 26.78
CA ARG A 791 22.37 -6.83 26.43
C ARG A 791 22.48 -7.33 25.02
N MET A 792 23.60 -7.01 24.36
CA MET A 792 23.90 -7.55 23.04
C MET A 792 23.87 -9.08 23.06
N LYS A 793 23.20 -9.67 22.07
CA LYS A 793 23.04 -11.12 21.90
C LYS A 793 23.84 -11.60 20.70
N PRO A 794 25.13 -11.90 20.84
CA PRO A 794 25.97 -12.27 19.70
C PRO A 794 25.61 -13.62 19.05
N GLU A 795 24.84 -14.46 19.73
CA GLU A 795 24.38 -15.77 19.27
C GLU A 795 23.14 -15.72 18.35
N ASP A 796 22.33 -14.67 18.50
CA ASP A 796 20.99 -14.57 17.93
C ASP A 796 20.85 -13.33 17.04
N TYR A 797 19.90 -13.42 16.13
CA TYR A 797 19.40 -12.27 15.39
C TYR A 797 18.16 -11.75 16.14
N TYR A 798 18.22 -10.54 16.70
CA TYR A 798 17.21 -10.08 17.66
C TYR A 798 16.65 -8.70 17.30
N GLY A 799 15.32 -8.59 17.34
CA GLY A 799 14.62 -7.31 17.21
C GLY A 799 13.48 -7.16 18.21
N ARG A 800 13.21 -5.92 18.62
CA ARG A 800 12.09 -5.61 19.53
C ARG A 800 11.52 -4.22 19.27
N ALA A 801 10.21 -4.09 19.35
CA ALA A 801 9.48 -2.83 19.27
C ALA A 801 9.07 -2.37 20.68
N PHE A 802 9.42 -1.14 21.04
CA PHE A 802 9.17 -0.55 22.35
C PHE A 802 8.15 0.57 22.30
N ILE A 803 7.14 0.48 23.15
CA ILE A 803 6.25 1.60 23.43
C ILE A 803 6.87 2.42 24.55
N MET A 804 7.39 3.59 24.17
CA MET A 804 8.22 4.44 25.01
C MET A 804 7.39 5.28 25.98
N LYS A 805 7.91 5.47 27.19
CA LYS A 805 7.43 6.48 28.15
C LYS A 805 8.10 7.84 27.92
N GLU A 806 9.41 7.80 27.70
CA GLU A 806 10.23 8.99 27.43
C GLU A 806 10.97 8.83 26.10
N GLY A 807 11.22 9.95 25.42
CA GLY A 807 11.82 9.97 24.08
C GLY A 807 13.34 9.90 24.11
N TRP A 808 13.91 8.83 24.67
CA TRP A 808 15.35 8.61 24.65
C TRP A 808 15.71 7.12 24.74
N ASN A 809 16.94 6.79 24.35
CA ASN A 809 17.55 5.47 24.51
C ASN A 809 19.05 5.64 24.82
N ALA A 810 19.67 4.66 25.45
CA ALA A 810 21.10 4.67 25.70
C ALA A 810 21.76 3.34 25.38
N GLY A 811 23.02 3.39 24.96
CA GLY A 811 23.93 2.25 24.92
C GLY A 811 25.18 2.58 25.75
N TYR A 812 25.65 1.63 26.54
CA TYR A 812 26.81 1.76 27.42
C TYR A 812 27.68 0.53 27.33
N ASP A 813 28.95 0.72 26.97
CA ASP A 813 29.98 -0.32 27.12
C ASP A 813 30.53 -0.25 28.55
N GLU A 814 30.28 -1.29 29.34
CA GLU A 814 30.67 -1.36 30.75
C GLU A 814 32.19 -1.51 30.97
N LYS A 815 32.95 -1.88 29.93
CA LYS A 815 34.38 -2.17 30.00
C LYS A 815 35.22 -0.96 29.63
N GLU A 816 34.90 -0.31 28.52
CA GLU A 816 35.59 0.90 28.03
C GLU A 816 35.01 2.19 28.65
N ASP A 817 33.89 2.05 29.37
CA ASP A 817 33.20 3.12 30.10
C ASP A 817 32.85 4.28 29.16
N ILE A 818 32.15 3.94 28.09
CA ILE A 818 31.73 4.85 27.02
C ILE A 818 30.23 4.68 26.75
N THR A 819 29.55 5.79 26.58
CA THR A 819 28.10 5.83 26.39
C THR A 819 27.74 6.58 25.13
N PHE A 820 26.68 6.11 24.47
CA PHE A 820 25.82 6.89 23.59
C PHE A 820 24.41 7.09 24.20
N VAL A 821 23.86 8.30 24.10
CA VAL A 821 22.45 8.60 24.39
C VAL A 821 21.81 9.27 23.18
N GLY A 822 20.69 8.72 22.74
CA GLY A 822 19.81 9.31 21.72
C GLY A 822 18.58 9.92 22.36
N ALA A 823 18.11 11.08 21.86
CA ALA A 823 16.83 11.67 22.27
C ALA A 823 16.02 12.21 21.10
N PHE A 824 14.70 12.12 21.20
CA PHE A 824 13.74 12.43 20.14
C PHE A 824 12.36 12.78 20.73
N PRO A 825 11.42 13.36 19.95
CA PRO A 825 10.07 13.62 20.44
C PRO A 825 9.23 12.33 20.54
N VAL A 826 8.95 11.85 21.76
CA VAL A 826 8.31 10.54 22.03
C VAL A 826 6.91 10.36 21.44
N THR A 827 6.23 11.46 21.14
CA THR A 827 4.85 11.47 20.60
C THR A 827 4.78 11.34 19.08
N GLU A 828 5.93 11.35 18.38
CA GLU A 828 6.00 11.27 16.92
C GLU A 828 6.12 9.83 16.41
N PRO A 829 7.00 8.98 16.95
CA PRO A 829 7.15 7.60 16.48
C PRO A 829 5.95 6.72 16.83
N LEU A 830 5.69 5.71 15.98
CA LEU A 830 4.80 4.58 16.27
C LEU A 830 5.34 3.79 17.47
N PHE A 831 6.65 3.55 17.48
CA PHE A 831 7.42 2.87 18.52
C PHE A 831 8.92 3.14 18.31
N LEU A 832 9.74 2.79 19.29
CA LEU A 832 11.19 2.68 19.13
C LEU A 832 11.53 1.24 18.77
N HIS A 833 12.13 1.01 17.61
CA HIS A 833 12.61 -0.29 17.19
C HIS A 833 14.08 -0.47 17.61
N MET A 834 14.42 -1.58 18.26
CA MET A 834 15.82 -1.99 18.47
C MET A 834 16.13 -3.21 17.64
N TRP A 835 17.27 -3.16 16.97
CA TRP A 835 17.75 -4.24 16.12
C TRP A 835 19.19 -4.59 16.48
N MET A 836 19.43 -5.83 16.93
CA MET A 836 20.76 -6.39 17.14
C MET A 836 21.12 -7.21 15.90
N ASN A 837 21.92 -6.62 15.03
CA ASN A 837 22.33 -7.29 13.80
C ASN A 837 23.38 -8.37 14.07
N HIS A 838 23.38 -9.40 13.22
CA HIS A 838 24.30 -10.53 13.31
C HIS A 838 24.89 -10.81 11.92
N PRO A 839 26.16 -11.27 11.82
CA PRO A 839 26.77 -11.71 10.56
C PRO A 839 26.04 -12.77 9.71
N LYS A 840 24.95 -13.36 10.21
CA LYS A 840 24.10 -14.32 9.49
C LYS A 840 23.11 -13.61 8.56
N ASN A 841 22.85 -12.32 8.80
CA ASN A 841 22.03 -11.50 7.92
C ASN A 841 22.69 -11.40 6.54
N SER A 842 22.03 -11.91 5.51
CA SER A 842 22.53 -11.97 4.13
C SER A 842 22.73 -10.60 3.48
N GLU A 843 22.13 -9.56 4.03
CA GLU A 843 22.21 -8.18 3.53
C GLU A 843 23.19 -7.32 4.34
N ALA A 844 23.49 -7.65 5.60
CA ALA A 844 24.46 -6.91 6.42
C ALA A 844 25.21 -7.84 7.39
N HIS A 845 26.42 -8.25 7.03
CA HIS A 845 27.17 -9.30 7.73
C HIS A 845 28.04 -8.81 8.92
N PHE A 846 27.52 -7.93 9.76
CA PHE A 846 28.28 -7.30 10.85
C PHE A 846 27.56 -7.41 12.20
N TYR A 847 28.29 -7.21 13.30
CA TYR A 847 27.69 -6.99 14.61
C TYR A 847 27.53 -5.49 14.82
N TYR A 848 26.31 -5.04 15.11
CA TYR A 848 25.99 -3.67 15.50
C TYR A 848 24.57 -3.64 16.08
N VAL A 849 24.19 -2.52 16.70
CA VAL A 849 22.82 -2.27 17.16
C VAL A 849 22.22 -1.01 16.56
N GLU A 850 20.99 -1.11 16.05
CA GLU A 850 20.22 0.04 15.56
C GLU A 850 19.12 0.41 16.57
N PHE A 851 18.93 1.71 16.81
CA PHE A 851 17.77 2.25 17.52
C PHE A 851 16.97 3.17 16.62
N GLN A 852 15.76 2.78 16.23
CA GLN A 852 15.01 3.45 15.18
C GLN A 852 13.65 3.94 15.70
N PRO A 853 13.48 5.24 16.00
CA PRO A 853 12.15 5.80 16.19
C PRO A 853 11.39 5.81 14.85
N TRP A 854 10.54 4.81 14.63
CA TRP A 854 9.76 4.66 13.40
C TRP A 854 8.65 5.71 13.35
N THR A 855 8.86 6.74 12.55
CA THR A 855 8.06 7.97 12.55
C THR A 855 7.24 8.08 11.26
N PRO A 856 5.91 8.16 11.33
CA PRO A 856 5.06 8.30 10.14
C PRO A 856 5.35 9.58 9.36
N ILE A 857 5.40 9.50 8.04
CA ILE A 857 5.58 10.61 7.11
C ILE A 857 4.20 11.11 6.66
N PHE A 858 3.92 12.39 6.91
CA PHE A 858 2.67 13.03 6.51
C PHE A 858 2.84 13.80 5.19
N GLN A 859 2.02 13.48 4.19
CA GLN A 859 1.97 14.24 2.92
C GLN A 859 1.13 15.52 3.06
N LYS A 860 1.13 16.37 2.02
CA LYS A 860 0.41 17.66 1.96
C LYS A 860 0.88 18.67 3.02
N THR A 861 2.08 18.50 3.55
CA THR A 861 2.75 19.41 4.47
C THR A 861 4.26 19.22 4.36
N THR A 862 5.03 20.08 5.02
CA THR A 862 6.41 19.80 5.40
C THR A 862 6.38 19.24 6.82
N MET A 863 6.79 17.98 6.95
CA MET A 863 6.91 17.30 8.24
C MET A 863 8.27 17.63 8.86
N TYR A 864 8.27 17.87 10.17
CA TYR A 864 9.48 18.14 10.94
C TYR A 864 9.72 17.05 11.98
N PHE A 865 10.97 16.61 12.11
CA PHE A 865 11.43 15.68 13.15
C PHE A 865 12.80 16.11 13.67
N THR A 866 13.16 15.74 14.89
CA THR A 866 14.49 16.01 15.46
C THR A 866 15.04 14.77 16.15
N TYR A 867 16.36 14.59 16.02
CA TYR A 867 17.11 13.59 16.78
C TYR A 867 18.35 14.25 17.39
N TYR A 868 18.65 13.90 18.64
CA TYR A 868 19.79 14.41 19.39
C TYR A 868 20.74 13.27 19.73
N LEU A 869 22.03 13.46 19.45
CA LEU A 869 23.10 12.52 19.74
C LEU A 869 23.98 13.08 20.86
N TRP A 870 24.23 12.27 21.88
CA TRP A 870 25.10 12.59 23.00
C TRP A 870 26.03 11.42 23.32
N GLY A 871 27.29 11.51 22.88
CA GLY A 871 28.35 10.58 23.25
C GLY A 871 29.23 11.16 24.36
N THR A 872 29.54 10.35 25.37
CA THR A 872 30.48 10.76 26.44
C THR A 872 31.13 9.55 27.11
N GLY A 873 32.24 9.80 27.81
CA GLY A 873 32.79 8.81 28.74
C GLY A 873 31.99 8.75 30.03
N GLY A 874 31.98 7.61 30.71
CA GLY A 874 31.18 7.38 31.90
C GLY A 874 29.81 6.79 31.59
N LYS A 875 28.98 6.69 32.62
CA LYS A 875 27.64 6.10 32.54
C LYS A 875 26.60 7.02 31.91
N TRP A 876 25.58 6.41 31.32
CA TRP A 876 24.52 7.10 30.58
C TRP A 876 23.63 8.05 31.36
N GLN A 877 23.52 7.88 32.69
CA GLN A 877 22.67 8.73 33.52
C GLN A 877 23.08 10.19 33.43
N ASN A 878 24.38 10.47 33.27
CA ASN A 878 24.90 11.83 33.13
C ASN A 878 24.42 12.47 31.81
N GLY A 879 24.50 11.73 30.70
CA GLY A 879 24.04 12.21 29.40
C GLY A 879 22.52 12.47 29.39
N VAL A 880 21.73 11.55 29.95
CA VAL A 880 20.28 11.73 30.08
C VAL A 880 19.94 12.94 30.97
N GLN A 881 20.67 13.14 32.08
CA GLN A 881 20.45 14.28 32.95
C GLN A 881 20.78 15.61 32.25
N GLU A 882 21.86 15.66 31.46
CA GLU A 882 22.20 16.83 30.66
C GLU A 882 21.15 17.16 29.60
N LEU A 883 20.66 16.15 28.88
CA LEU A 883 19.55 16.31 27.95
C LEU A 883 18.28 16.81 28.67
N ARG A 884 17.99 16.29 29.87
CA ARG A 884 16.85 16.75 30.67
C ARG A 884 17.01 18.21 31.11
N ASN A 885 18.20 18.61 31.54
CA ASN A 885 18.52 19.99 31.92
C ASN A 885 18.31 20.96 30.75
N ARG A 886 18.63 20.51 29.52
CA ARG A 886 18.46 21.24 28.26
C ARG A 886 17.06 21.18 27.67
N ASN A 887 16.10 20.61 28.39
CA ASN A 887 14.72 20.43 27.91
C ASN A 887 14.63 19.56 26.64
N LEU A 888 15.44 18.52 26.56
CA LEU A 888 15.52 17.60 25.41
C LEU A 888 14.94 16.20 25.68
N ILE A 889 14.42 15.96 26.89
CA ILE A 889 13.65 14.74 27.19
C ILE A 889 12.16 15.07 27.10
N SER A 890 11.44 14.34 26.25
CA SER A 890 9.99 14.42 26.09
C SER A 890 9.29 13.22 26.73
N GLU A 891 8.06 13.40 27.19
CA GLU A 891 7.26 12.39 27.91
C GLU A 891 5.91 12.20 27.20
N GLN A 892 5.39 10.97 27.18
CA GLN A 892 4.17 10.59 26.45
C GLN A 892 2.87 10.91 27.22
#